data_AF-A0AAP0NHW7-F1
#
_entry.id   AF-A0AAP0NHW7-F1
#
_cell.length_a   1.000
_cell.length_b   1.000
_cell.length_c   1.000
_cell.angle_alpha   90.00
_cell.angle_beta   90.00
_cell.angle_gamma   90.00
#
_symmetry.space_group_name_H-M   'P 1'
#
loop_
_entity.id
_entity.type
_entity.pdbx_description
1 polymer ?
#
loop_
_entity_poly.entity_id
_entity_poly.type
_entity_poly.pdbx_seq_one_letter_code
_entity_poly.pdbx_strand_id
1 'polypeptide(L)'
;MDTAGRLVAGSHNRNEFVVINADETGRIKSVQELSGQICQICGDDVEITVDGEIFVACNECAFPVCRPCYEYERREGNQACPQCKTRYKRIKGSPRVEGDEEEDDIDDLDNEFDYGNLDALGPQHVAEAMLSAHLNTGRGFHMNASGIPTRSELDSSPRGSKIHLLTYGEEDADISPDQHALVPSFMDRGNRIHSMPFPDPSITLQPRPMVPEKDIAVYGYGSVAWKDRMEEWKKKQNDKLQVVKHQGRNDGGNFYGDELDDPDLPMMDEGRQPLSRKMPIPSSKINPYRLIIILRLIILGFFFHYRLLHPVQDAYGLWVTSVICEIWFAVSWILDQFPKWYPIKRETYLDRLSLRYEKEGKPSELADIDIFVSTVDPLKEPPLITANTVLSILAVDYPVDKVACYVSDDGAAMLTFEALSETTEFARKWVPFCKKYNIEPRAPEWYFSHKIDYLKNKVLPAFVRERRAMKREYEEFKVRINGLVAMAQKVPDEGWTMQDGTPWPGNNVRDHPGMIQVLLGHSGVRDVEGNELPRLVYVSREKRPSFDHHKKAGAMNALMRASAIISNAPYLLNVDCDHYINNSKALREAMCFMMDPTSGKKICYVQFPQRFDGIDSHDRYSNRNVVFFDINMKGLDGLQGPIYVGTGCVFRRQALYGYDAPIKKKRPGKACNCWPKWCCLCCGSRKNKKVKPKKEKKKKTKLMEASKQIHALENIEEGLIKKDIEEEEMKTEKSSLTSQVKLEKKFGQSLVFTASTLLENGGVPKEASPASLLKEAVQVISCGYEDKTEWGKEVGWIYGSVTEDILTGFKMHCHGWRSVYCIPKRPAFKGSAPINLSDRLHQVLRWALGSVEIFLSRHCPIWYGYGGGLKWLERFSYINSVVYPWTSIPLIAYCTLPAICLLTGKFIVPEISNYASIVFMALFISIAATGILEMQWGGVGIDDWWRNEQFWVIGGVSSHLFALFQGLLKVLAGVNTNFTVTSKGADDGEFS
;
A
#
# COMPACT_ATOMS: atom_id res chain seq x y z
N MET A 1 37.55 -47.73 34.78
CA MET A 1 36.96 -47.75 33.43
C MET A 1 38.10 -48.00 32.47
N ASP A 2 38.08 -49.14 31.80
CA ASP A 2 39.05 -49.54 30.78
C ASP A 2 38.87 -48.65 29.55
N THR A 3 39.72 -47.65 29.38
CA THR A 3 39.75 -46.83 28.16
C THR A 3 40.72 -47.49 27.20
N ALA A 4 40.22 -48.44 26.41
CA ALA A 4 40.92 -49.20 25.38
C ALA A 4 41.53 -48.30 24.26
N GLY A 5 42.51 -47.46 24.61
CA GLY A 5 43.30 -46.65 23.67
C GLY A 5 42.57 -45.48 22.99
N ARG A 6 41.50 -44.91 23.57
CA ARG A 6 40.69 -43.85 22.94
C ARG A 6 41.03 -42.45 23.46
N LEU A 7 41.17 -41.47 22.56
CA LEU A 7 41.40 -40.05 22.87
C LEU A 7 40.10 -39.35 23.32
N VAL A 8 40.19 -38.61 24.43
CA VAL A 8 39.11 -37.78 24.98
C VAL A 8 39.58 -36.33 24.98
N ALA A 9 38.85 -35.44 24.30
CA ALA A 9 39.13 -34.02 24.29
C ALA A 9 37.95 -33.24 24.90
N GLY A 10 38.26 -32.34 25.83
CA GLY A 10 37.27 -31.47 26.49
C GLY A 10 37.20 -30.10 25.79
N SER A 11 35.99 -29.62 25.51
CA SER A 11 35.76 -28.26 25.00
C SER A 11 35.36 -27.32 26.15
N HIS A 12 36.20 -26.32 26.44
CA HIS A 12 35.97 -25.34 27.52
C HIS A 12 34.68 -24.51 27.30
N ASN A 13 34.24 -24.32 26.06
CA ASN A 13 33.06 -23.51 25.74
C ASN A 13 31.74 -24.29 25.77
N ARG A 14 31.75 -25.62 25.83
CA ARG A 14 30.53 -26.44 25.73
C ARG A 14 30.29 -27.39 26.91
N ASN A 15 31.21 -27.51 27.88
CA ASN A 15 31.06 -28.35 29.08
C ASN A 15 30.60 -29.80 28.81
N GLU A 16 31.02 -30.38 27.69
CA GLU A 16 30.78 -31.79 27.33
C GLU A 16 32.09 -32.49 26.97
N PHE A 17 32.18 -33.78 27.28
CA PHE A 17 33.29 -34.64 26.87
C PHE A 17 32.94 -35.32 25.54
N VAL A 18 33.77 -35.12 24.52
CA VAL A 18 33.61 -35.80 23.22
C VAL A 18 34.60 -36.96 23.14
N VAL A 19 34.06 -38.16 22.91
CA VAL A 19 34.84 -39.37 22.66
C VAL A 19 35.05 -39.48 21.15
N ILE A 20 36.31 -39.43 20.71
CA ILE A 20 36.65 -39.50 19.28
C ILE A 20 36.83 -40.99 18.92
N ASN A 21 35.92 -41.53 18.11
CA ASN A 21 36.08 -42.86 17.50
C ASN A 21 37.08 -42.75 16.35
N ALA A 22 38.20 -43.48 16.43
CA ALA A 22 39.26 -43.45 15.43
C ALA A 22 39.01 -44.32 14.18
N ASP A 23 37.84 -44.98 14.06
CA ASP A 23 37.60 -45.98 13.00
C ASP A 23 36.52 -45.60 11.96
N GLU A 24 36.14 -44.32 11.85
CA GLU A 24 35.37 -43.84 10.67
C GLU A 24 36.01 -42.60 10.02
N THR A 25 37.35 -42.57 9.97
CA THR A 25 38.10 -41.73 9.04
C THR A 25 38.18 -42.39 7.66
N GLY A 26 37.04 -42.46 6.98
CA GLY A 26 36.96 -42.74 5.55
C GLY A 26 36.88 -41.45 4.74
N ARG A 27 38.05 -40.89 4.40
CA ARG A 27 38.31 -39.68 3.57
C ARG A 27 38.30 -38.31 4.30
N ILE A 28 39.25 -38.11 5.20
CA ILE A 28 40.05 -36.87 5.12
C ILE A 28 41.02 -37.11 3.97
N LYS A 29 40.72 -36.54 2.82
CA LYS A 29 41.66 -36.52 1.70
C LYS A 29 42.85 -35.65 2.12
N SER A 30 44.05 -36.20 2.03
CA SER A 30 45.30 -35.45 2.10
C SER A 30 45.19 -34.18 1.25
N VAL A 31 45.78 -33.08 1.71
CA VAL A 31 45.80 -31.76 1.05
C VAL A 31 46.21 -31.85 -0.44
N GLN A 32 46.94 -32.89 -0.84
CA GLN A 32 47.31 -33.20 -2.23
C GLN A 32 46.17 -33.73 -3.13
N GLU A 33 44.98 -34.05 -2.62
CA GLU A 33 43.83 -34.56 -3.42
C GLU A 33 42.74 -33.50 -3.68
N LEU A 34 42.98 -32.25 -3.27
CA LEU A 34 42.06 -31.11 -3.40
C LEU A 34 42.46 -30.14 -4.53
N SER A 35 43.45 -30.50 -5.35
CA SER A 35 43.81 -29.73 -6.55
C SER A 35 42.60 -29.64 -7.49
N GLY A 36 42.09 -28.43 -7.72
CA GLY A 36 40.92 -28.17 -8.58
C GLY A 36 39.61 -27.93 -7.83
N GLN A 37 39.64 -27.57 -6.54
CA GLN A 37 38.43 -27.06 -5.89
C GLN A 37 38.05 -25.69 -6.47
N ILE A 38 36.83 -25.63 -6.99
CA ILE A 38 36.21 -24.43 -7.51
C ILE A 38 35.53 -23.69 -6.35
N CYS A 39 35.76 -22.38 -6.27
CA CYS A 39 35.09 -21.48 -5.36
C CYS A 39 33.58 -21.56 -5.55
N GLN A 40 32.84 -21.92 -4.51
CA GLN A 40 31.38 -22.07 -4.57
C GLN A 40 30.64 -20.72 -4.65
N ILE A 41 31.38 -19.61 -4.53
CA ILE A 41 30.83 -18.26 -4.65
C ILE A 41 30.99 -17.68 -6.06
N CYS A 42 32.20 -17.68 -6.64
CA CYS A 42 32.43 -17.13 -7.98
C CYS A 42 32.51 -18.18 -9.10
N GLY A 43 32.88 -19.42 -8.78
CA GLY A 43 33.17 -20.44 -9.79
C GLY A 43 34.62 -20.44 -10.29
N ASP A 44 35.50 -19.60 -9.72
CA ASP A 44 36.94 -19.58 -10.04
C ASP A 44 37.71 -20.59 -9.18
N ASP A 45 38.92 -20.94 -9.58
CA ASP A 45 39.78 -21.82 -8.80
C ASP A 45 40.14 -21.19 -7.44
N VAL A 46 40.08 -21.99 -6.37
CA VAL A 46 40.55 -21.55 -5.05
C VAL A 46 42.07 -21.46 -5.09
N GLU A 47 42.60 -20.26 -4.82
CA GLU A 47 44.04 -19.98 -4.82
C GLU A 47 44.83 -20.96 -3.93
N ILE A 48 45.98 -21.39 -4.43
CA ILE A 48 46.99 -22.11 -3.68
C ILE A 48 47.94 -21.05 -3.10
N THR A 49 48.14 -21.04 -1.80
CA THR A 49 49.06 -20.14 -1.11
C THR A 49 50.51 -20.39 -1.56
N VAL A 50 51.39 -19.43 -1.30
CA VAL A 50 52.82 -19.48 -1.70
C VAL A 50 53.54 -20.73 -1.16
N ASP A 51 53.02 -21.30 -0.07
CA ASP A 51 53.52 -22.51 0.60
C ASP A 51 52.97 -23.82 0.01
N GLY A 52 52.13 -23.76 -1.04
CA GLY A 52 51.55 -24.94 -1.68
C GLY A 52 50.30 -25.49 -1.00
N GLU A 53 49.70 -24.76 -0.05
CA GLU A 53 48.47 -25.13 0.66
C GLU A 53 47.24 -24.45 0.05
N ILE A 54 46.07 -25.09 0.08
CA ILE A 54 44.84 -24.52 -0.47
C ILE A 54 44.31 -23.46 0.48
N PHE A 55 43.89 -22.30 -0.06
CA PHE A 55 43.27 -21.25 0.73
C PHE A 55 41.98 -21.73 1.41
N VAL A 56 41.96 -21.77 2.74
CA VAL A 56 40.78 -22.12 3.55
C VAL A 56 40.17 -20.86 4.14
N ALA A 57 39.04 -20.43 3.58
CA ALA A 57 38.33 -19.24 4.08
C ALA A 57 37.67 -19.46 5.45
N CYS A 58 37.15 -20.67 5.73
CA CYS A 58 36.45 -20.99 6.98
C CYS A 58 37.08 -22.19 7.69
N ASN A 59 37.69 -21.95 8.85
CA ASN A 59 38.39 -22.99 9.62
C ASN A 59 37.45 -24.02 10.26
N GLU A 60 36.14 -23.75 10.35
CA GLU A 60 35.16 -24.67 10.96
C GLU A 60 34.62 -25.72 9.98
N CYS A 61 34.35 -25.33 8.73
CA CYS A 61 33.67 -26.20 7.76
C CYS A 61 34.40 -26.34 6.43
N ALA A 62 35.55 -25.67 6.27
CA ALA A 62 36.37 -25.68 5.05
C ALA A 62 35.56 -25.41 3.77
N PHE A 63 34.52 -24.57 3.85
CA PHE A 63 33.71 -24.23 2.69
C PHE A 63 34.59 -23.57 1.61
N PRO A 64 34.65 -24.13 0.38
CA PRO A 64 35.60 -23.67 -0.64
C PRO A 64 35.20 -22.31 -1.20
N VAL A 65 36.02 -21.31 -0.87
CA VAL A 65 35.83 -19.89 -1.23
C VAL A 65 37.20 -19.31 -1.55
N CYS A 66 37.39 -18.70 -2.73
CA CYS A 66 38.65 -18.05 -3.07
C CYS A 66 38.88 -16.77 -2.25
N ARG A 67 40.14 -16.32 -2.15
CA ARG A 67 40.54 -15.14 -1.36
C ARG A 67 39.74 -13.87 -1.69
N PRO A 68 39.53 -13.48 -2.97
CA PRO A 68 38.69 -12.33 -3.30
C PRO A 68 37.25 -12.46 -2.80
N CYS A 69 36.68 -13.67 -2.84
CA CYS A 69 35.33 -13.91 -2.35
C CYS A 69 35.25 -13.82 -0.82
N TYR A 70 36.27 -14.29 -0.12
CA TYR A 70 36.38 -14.21 1.34
C TYR A 70 36.52 -12.75 1.80
N GLU A 71 37.38 -11.97 1.15
CA GLU A 71 37.56 -10.54 1.47
C GLU A 71 36.30 -9.72 1.20
N TYR A 72 35.62 -10.01 0.08
CA TYR A 72 34.33 -9.40 -0.21
C TYR A 72 33.29 -9.69 0.89
N GLU A 73 33.14 -10.95 1.30
CA GLU A 73 32.16 -11.31 2.34
C GLU A 73 32.50 -10.70 3.71
N ARG A 74 33.78 -10.43 3.99
CA ARG A 74 34.22 -9.72 5.20
C ARG A 74 34.01 -8.21 5.14
N ARG A 75 34.26 -7.58 4.00
CA ARG A 75 34.18 -6.12 3.85
C ARG A 75 32.76 -5.62 3.58
N GLU A 76 32.05 -6.26 2.64
CA GLU A 76 30.74 -5.82 2.17
C GLU A 76 29.60 -6.83 2.46
N GLY A 77 29.94 -8.09 2.71
CA GLY A 77 28.98 -9.16 2.93
C GLY A 77 28.56 -9.34 4.39
N ASN A 78 28.15 -10.56 4.73
CA ASN A 78 27.63 -10.89 6.05
C ASN A 78 28.70 -11.13 7.14
N GLN A 79 29.98 -10.96 6.80
CA GLN A 79 31.13 -11.28 7.65
C GLN A 79 31.20 -12.73 8.16
N ALA A 80 30.38 -13.64 7.62
CA ALA A 80 30.26 -15.01 8.08
C ALA A 80 30.23 -16.01 6.93
N CYS A 81 30.67 -17.24 7.23
CA CYS A 81 30.68 -18.34 6.29
C CYS A 81 29.26 -18.66 5.78
N PRO A 82 29.03 -18.70 4.45
CA PRO A 82 27.72 -18.99 3.88
C PRO A 82 27.14 -20.36 4.29
N GLN A 83 27.98 -21.34 4.61
CA GLN A 83 27.56 -22.68 4.98
C GLN A 83 27.30 -22.84 6.49
N CYS A 84 28.31 -22.59 7.34
CA CYS A 84 28.21 -22.85 8.77
C CYS A 84 27.80 -21.62 9.62
N LYS A 85 27.72 -20.43 8.99
CA LYS A 85 27.41 -19.14 9.63
C LYS A 85 28.40 -18.70 10.71
N THR A 86 29.54 -19.37 10.85
CA THR A 86 30.63 -18.89 11.70
C THR A 86 31.21 -17.62 11.09
N ARG A 87 31.42 -16.58 11.92
CA ARG A 87 32.10 -15.35 11.51
C ARG A 87 33.48 -15.67 10.95
N TYR A 88 33.82 -15.05 9.83
CA TYR A 88 35.16 -15.17 9.25
C TYR A 88 36.16 -14.48 10.17
N LYS A 89 37.18 -15.22 10.60
CA LYS A 89 38.35 -14.65 11.28
C LYS A 89 39.26 -14.00 10.26
N ARG A 90 39.96 -12.92 10.64
CA ARG A 90 40.99 -12.30 9.80
C ARG A 90 42.08 -13.31 9.49
N ILE A 91 42.45 -13.38 8.21
CA ILE A 91 43.57 -14.18 7.70
C ILE A 91 44.70 -13.20 7.37
N LYS A 92 45.94 -13.62 7.59
CA LYS A 92 47.13 -12.81 7.34
C LYS A 92 47.16 -12.28 5.90
N GLY A 93 47.44 -10.98 5.76
CA GLY A 93 47.44 -10.28 4.46
C GLY A 93 46.07 -9.80 3.96
N SER A 94 44.99 -9.88 4.74
CA SER A 94 43.71 -9.24 4.41
C SER A 94 43.45 -7.98 5.26
N PRO A 95 42.81 -6.94 4.70
CA PRO A 95 42.48 -5.70 5.41
C PRO A 95 41.65 -5.96 6.68
N ARG A 96 41.81 -5.08 7.68
CA ARG A 96 40.96 -5.07 8.88
C ARG A 96 39.55 -4.60 8.53
N VAL A 97 38.54 -5.22 9.13
CA VAL A 97 37.13 -4.83 9.02
C VAL A 97 36.50 -4.69 10.41
N GLU A 98 35.40 -3.94 10.50
CA GLU A 98 34.74 -3.63 11.77
C GLU A 98 34.38 -4.90 12.57
N GLY A 99 34.95 -5.02 13.77
CA GLY A 99 34.80 -6.12 14.71
C GLY A 99 35.77 -7.29 14.56
N ASP A 100 36.86 -7.15 13.80
CA ASP A 100 38.06 -7.98 13.99
C ASP A 100 38.60 -7.82 15.43
N GLU A 101 39.13 -8.90 16.02
CA GLU A 101 39.75 -8.83 17.35
C GLU A 101 41.04 -7.99 17.29
N GLU A 102 41.23 -7.10 18.27
CA GLU A 102 42.49 -6.37 18.49
C GLU A 102 43.53 -7.37 19.01
N GLU A 103 44.18 -8.12 18.12
CA GLU A 103 45.38 -8.87 18.49
C GLU A 103 46.59 -7.90 18.47
N ASP A 104 47.17 -7.69 19.65
CA ASP A 104 48.27 -6.76 19.96
C ASP A 104 49.66 -7.17 19.41
N ASP A 105 49.80 -8.21 18.58
CA ASP A 105 51.13 -8.82 18.33
C ASP A 105 51.48 -9.16 16.86
N ILE A 106 50.86 -8.53 15.85
CA ILE A 106 51.29 -8.71 14.45
C ILE A 106 51.27 -7.39 13.67
N ASP A 107 52.45 -6.80 13.47
CA ASP A 107 52.72 -5.69 12.54
C ASP A 107 52.49 -6.15 11.08
N ASP A 108 51.26 -6.02 10.58
CA ASP A 108 50.90 -6.08 9.16
C ASP A 108 50.71 -4.65 8.60
N LEU A 109 51.63 -3.73 8.94
CA LEU A 109 51.60 -2.31 8.53
C LEU A 109 51.58 -2.10 7.00
N ASP A 110 52.11 -3.06 6.23
CA ASP A 110 52.20 -2.98 4.77
C ASP A 110 50.84 -3.07 4.04
N ASN A 111 49.80 -3.60 4.70
CA ASN A 111 48.44 -3.69 4.13
C ASN A 111 47.44 -2.72 4.79
N GLU A 112 47.91 -1.87 5.70
CA GLU A 112 47.09 -0.84 6.35
C GLU A 112 47.01 0.45 5.51
N PHE A 113 47.93 0.61 4.53
CA PHE A 113 47.99 1.74 3.62
C PHE A 113 48.16 1.26 2.17
N ASP A 114 47.07 1.22 1.41
CA ASP A 114 47.07 0.92 -0.02
C ASP A 114 47.68 2.10 -0.82
N TYR A 115 49.02 2.14 -0.95
CA TYR A 115 49.75 3.09 -1.80
C TYR A 115 50.00 2.50 -3.21
N GLY A 116 48.97 1.93 -3.82
CA GLY A 116 49.05 1.29 -5.13
C GLY A 116 48.43 2.07 -6.30
N ASN A 117 48.77 3.35 -6.49
CA ASN A 117 48.78 4.06 -7.80
C ASN A 117 48.92 5.59 -7.61
N LEU A 118 50.14 6.12 -7.58
CA LEU A 118 50.38 7.56 -7.45
C LEU A 118 51.51 8.09 -8.35
N ASP A 119 51.82 7.42 -9.46
CA ASP A 119 52.74 7.94 -10.48
C ASP A 119 52.09 9.00 -11.41
N ALA A 120 50.89 9.47 -11.09
CA ALA A 120 50.20 10.47 -11.89
C ALA A 120 49.39 11.46 -11.04
N LEU A 121 49.99 12.24 -10.13
CA LEU A 121 49.44 13.53 -9.69
C LEU A 121 50.49 14.37 -8.93
N GLY A 122 50.52 15.68 -9.18
CA GLY A 122 51.57 16.59 -8.72
C GLY A 122 51.57 16.98 -7.23
N PRO A 123 52.58 17.75 -6.77
CA PRO A 123 52.96 17.91 -5.35
C PRO A 123 51.96 18.64 -4.43
N GLN A 124 50.86 19.17 -4.96
CA GLN A 124 49.92 19.96 -4.17
C GLN A 124 48.87 19.12 -3.41
N HIS A 125 48.63 17.86 -3.81
CA HIS A 125 47.67 16.99 -3.10
C HIS A 125 48.24 16.29 -1.84
N VAL A 126 49.57 16.30 -1.67
CA VAL A 126 50.23 15.64 -0.53
C VAL A 126 50.03 16.41 0.78
N ALA A 127 49.89 17.73 0.72
CA ALA A 127 49.70 18.57 1.90
C ALA A 127 48.28 18.45 2.50
N GLU A 128 47.28 18.17 1.68
CA GLU A 128 45.87 18.08 2.11
C GLU A 128 45.56 16.72 2.77
N ALA A 129 46.19 15.65 2.28
CA ALA A 129 46.09 14.31 2.88
C ALA A 129 46.79 14.18 4.25
N MET A 130 47.83 14.98 4.51
CA MET A 130 48.50 15.01 5.81
C MET A 130 47.69 15.76 6.89
N LEU A 131 46.82 16.69 6.50
CA LEU A 131 45.97 17.45 7.43
C LEU A 131 44.75 16.64 7.92
N SER A 132 44.22 15.73 7.11
CA SER A 132 43.08 14.88 7.48
C SER A 132 43.47 13.73 8.43
N ALA A 133 44.70 13.22 8.33
CA ALA A 133 45.23 12.16 9.22
C ALA A 133 45.40 12.62 10.68
N HIS A 134 45.61 13.92 10.92
CA HIS A 134 45.85 14.45 12.27
C HIS A 134 44.59 14.69 13.12
N LEU A 135 43.38 14.60 12.54
CA LEU A 135 42.12 14.87 13.23
C LEU A 135 41.41 13.62 13.79
N ASN A 136 41.78 12.42 13.34
CA ASN A 136 41.06 11.18 13.68
C ASN A 136 41.72 10.27 14.73
N THR A 137 42.85 10.69 15.32
CA THR A 137 43.51 9.91 16.39
C THR A 137 43.58 10.74 17.68
N GLY A 138 42.55 10.61 18.52
CA GLY A 138 42.66 10.95 19.94
C GLY A 138 41.36 11.38 20.63
N ARG A 139 40.78 10.48 21.44
CA ARG A 139 40.34 10.79 22.83
C ARG A 139 39.82 9.58 23.62
N GLY A 140 40.62 9.20 24.64
CA GLY A 140 40.21 8.55 25.90
C GLY A 140 41.21 7.47 26.35
N PHE A 141 41.83 7.43 27.55
CA PHE A 141 41.74 8.20 28.81
C PHE A 141 42.93 7.83 29.76
N HIS A 142 43.09 8.59 30.88
CA HIS A 142 43.85 8.38 32.17
C HIS A 142 45.13 9.24 32.38
N MET A 143 45.54 9.80 33.56
CA MET A 143 45.09 10.08 34.96
C MET A 143 46.01 11.22 35.52
N ASN A 144 45.69 12.06 36.53
CA ASN A 144 45.79 11.82 37.99
C ASN A 144 45.61 13.17 38.77
N ALA A 145 44.96 13.17 39.94
CA ALA A 145 45.38 13.89 41.18
C ALA A 145 44.34 13.83 42.33
N SER A 146 44.67 13.01 43.36
CA SER A 146 44.56 13.21 44.83
C SER A 146 43.36 13.91 45.51
N GLY A 147 42.76 13.23 46.52
CA GLY A 147 42.14 13.88 47.69
C GLY A 147 40.98 13.12 48.40
N ILE A 148 41.29 12.45 49.52
CA ILE A 148 40.48 11.61 50.45
C ILE A 148 39.69 12.47 51.50
N PRO A 149 38.81 12.03 52.46
CA PRO A 149 37.87 10.86 52.64
C PRO A 149 36.41 11.23 53.08
N THR A 150 35.44 10.28 53.08
CA THR A 150 34.82 9.66 54.31
C THR A 150 33.59 8.75 54.05
N ARG A 151 33.68 7.49 54.57
CA ARG A 151 32.69 6.58 55.24
C ARG A 151 31.36 6.24 54.52
N SER A 152 30.83 5.01 54.48
CA SER A 152 30.97 3.79 55.31
C SER A 152 30.44 2.55 54.57
N GLU A 153 30.98 1.39 54.93
CA GLU A 153 30.76 0.01 54.49
C GLU A 153 29.33 -0.54 54.66
N LEU A 154 28.92 -1.51 53.81
CA LEU A 154 28.74 -2.92 54.21
C LEU A 154 28.54 -3.86 53.00
N ASP A 155 29.32 -4.94 52.99
CA ASP A 155 29.35 -6.08 52.05
C ASP A 155 28.07 -6.94 52.06
N SER A 156 27.78 -7.61 50.94
CA SER A 156 27.98 -9.07 50.78
C SER A 156 27.12 -9.73 49.68
N SER A 157 27.79 -10.55 48.87
CA SER A 157 27.27 -11.60 47.97
C SER A 157 26.51 -12.72 48.74
N PRO A 158 25.80 -13.69 48.10
CA PRO A 158 26.50 -14.84 47.48
C PRO A 158 25.79 -15.56 46.29
N ARG A 159 26.57 -16.46 45.65
CA ARG A 159 26.19 -17.48 44.66
C ARG A 159 25.33 -18.62 45.27
N GLY A 160 24.37 -19.13 44.49
CA GLY A 160 24.30 -20.56 44.12
C GLY A 160 23.28 -21.51 44.80
N SER A 161 22.51 -22.19 43.92
CA SER A 161 22.16 -23.64 43.92
C SER A 161 20.69 -24.12 44.17
N LYS A 162 20.22 -24.90 43.17
CA LYS A 162 19.34 -26.11 43.11
C LYS A 162 18.11 -26.34 44.04
N ILE A 163 16.94 -26.44 43.37
CA ILE A 163 15.87 -27.49 43.31
C ILE A 163 15.27 -28.10 44.61
N HIS A 164 13.92 -28.00 44.76
CA HIS A 164 12.87 -29.06 44.92
C HIS A 164 11.48 -28.36 45.11
N LEU A 165 10.43 -28.53 44.30
CA LEU A 165 9.41 -29.61 44.11
C LEU A 165 8.21 -29.59 45.09
N LEU A 166 6.97 -29.52 44.53
CA LEU A 166 5.60 -29.85 45.07
C LEU A 166 5.03 -28.92 46.18
N THR A 167 3.73 -28.65 46.39
CA THR A 167 2.42 -29.26 46.02
C THR A 167 1.29 -28.33 46.52
N TYR A 168 0.12 -28.32 45.86
CA TYR A 168 -1.28 -28.28 46.39
C TYR A 168 -2.17 -28.46 45.14
N GLY A 169 -3.19 -29.31 45.04
CA GLY A 169 -4.06 -29.97 46.03
C GLY A 169 -5.51 -29.58 45.74
N GLU A 170 -6.32 -30.55 45.30
CA GLU A 170 -7.73 -30.49 44.84
C GLU A 170 -8.76 -30.06 45.91
N GLU A 171 -9.93 -29.54 45.49
CA GLU A 171 -11.29 -30.11 45.68
C GLU A 171 -12.43 -29.11 45.34
N ASP A 172 -13.64 -29.65 45.17
CA ASP A 172 -14.73 -29.37 44.20
C ASP A 172 -15.90 -28.43 44.62
N ALA A 173 -16.86 -28.30 43.66
CA ALA A 173 -18.32 -28.00 43.72
C ALA A 173 -18.75 -26.58 43.27
N ASP A 174 -19.77 -26.33 42.41
CA ASP A 174 -20.74 -27.15 41.66
C ASP A 174 -21.51 -26.25 40.62
N ILE A 175 -21.80 -26.79 39.42
CA ILE A 175 -23.02 -26.61 38.53
C ILE A 175 -23.26 -25.23 37.83
N SER A 176 -23.08 -25.02 36.50
CA SER A 176 -23.86 -25.41 35.26
C SER A 176 -24.89 -24.34 34.76
N PRO A 177 -25.44 -24.32 33.52
CA PRO A 177 -24.83 -24.20 32.17
C PRO A 177 -25.56 -23.17 31.22
N ASP A 178 -25.05 -23.05 29.98
CA ASP A 178 -25.71 -22.63 28.72
C ASP A 178 -26.16 -21.18 28.46
N GLN A 179 -25.60 -20.57 27.39
CA GLN A 179 -26.39 -20.15 26.22
C GLN A 179 -25.51 -19.85 24.99
N HIS A 180 -25.51 -20.79 24.05
CA HIS A 180 -25.02 -20.65 22.67
C HIS A 180 -26.00 -19.85 21.79
N ALA A 181 -25.44 -19.09 20.84
CA ALA A 181 -26.17 -18.48 19.73
C ALA A 181 -26.53 -19.53 18.66
N LEU A 182 -27.78 -19.43 18.20
CA LEU A 182 -28.55 -20.38 17.38
C LEU A 182 -28.02 -20.58 15.94
N VAL A 183 -28.03 -21.83 15.50
CA VAL A 183 -28.02 -22.28 14.09
C VAL A 183 -29.41 -22.86 13.77
N PRO A 184 -30.05 -22.55 12.63
CA PRO A 184 -31.40 -23.02 12.34
C PRO A 184 -31.41 -24.48 11.87
N SER A 185 -32.25 -25.30 12.50
CA SER A 185 -32.52 -26.69 12.12
C SER A 185 -33.58 -26.79 11.02
N PHE A 186 -33.34 -27.65 10.04
CA PHE A 186 -34.38 -28.21 9.16
C PHE A 186 -34.78 -29.58 9.71
N MET A 187 -36.09 -29.79 9.88
CA MET A 187 -36.67 -31.11 10.08
C MET A 187 -36.87 -31.75 8.71
N ASP A 188 -36.48 -33.02 8.56
CA ASP A 188 -37.34 -33.97 7.85
C ASP A 188 -37.20 -35.40 8.38
N ARG A 189 -38.31 -36.13 8.27
CA ARG A 189 -38.59 -37.45 8.84
C ARG A 189 -38.00 -38.58 8.00
N GLY A 190 -37.53 -39.62 8.69
CA GLY A 190 -38.00 -40.99 8.42
C GLY A 190 -37.11 -41.96 7.62
N ASN A 191 -36.49 -42.87 8.38
CA ASN A 191 -36.30 -44.31 8.15
C ASN A 191 -35.15 -44.88 7.28
N ARG A 192 -34.27 -45.58 8.03
CA ARG A 192 -33.73 -46.95 7.88
C ARG A 192 -32.35 -47.18 7.20
N ILE A 193 -31.41 -47.56 8.09
CA ILE A 193 -30.49 -48.74 8.09
C ILE A 193 -29.42 -48.82 6.98
N HIS A 194 -28.15 -48.57 7.36
CA HIS A 194 -27.11 -49.61 7.49
C HIS A 194 -25.85 -49.07 8.19
N SER A 195 -25.40 -49.81 9.21
CA SER A 195 -24.20 -49.56 10.02
C SER A 195 -22.93 -50.06 9.33
N MET A 196 -21.81 -49.34 9.45
CA MET A 196 -20.43 -49.83 9.24
C MET A 196 -19.48 -49.11 10.23
N PRO A 197 -18.31 -49.71 10.56
CA PRO A 197 -17.84 -49.83 11.93
C PRO A 197 -16.91 -48.72 12.43
N PHE A 198 -16.91 -48.55 13.75
CA PHE A 198 -15.96 -47.75 14.53
C PHE A 198 -14.50 -48.20 14.34
N PRO A 199 -13.55 -47.26 14.34
CA PRO A 199 -12.25 -47.48 14.93
C PRO A 199 -12.11 -46.67 16.24
N ASP A 200 -11.71 -47.41 17.28
CA ASP A 200 -10.95 -47.06 18.50
C ASP A 200 -11.01 -45.64 19.13
N PRO A 201 -11.45 -45.49 20.39
CA PRO A 201 -11.59 -44.20 21.08
C PRO A 201 -10.33 -43.79 21.87
N SER A 202 -9.12 -43.93 21.30
CA SER A 202 -7.87 -43.69 22.06
C SER A 202 -7.00 -42.53 21.56
N ILE A 203 -7.56 -41.50 20.94
CA ILE A 203 -6.82 -40.24 20.68
C ILE A 203 -7.70 -39.04 21.04
N THR A 204 -7.55 -38.55 22.27
CA THR A 204 -7.99 -37.19 22.64
C THR A 204 -7.08 -36.17 21.97
N LEU A 205 -7.49 -35.66 20.81
CA LEU A 205 -6.92 -34.44 20.22
C LEU A 205 -7.46 -33.22 20.98
N GLN A 206 -6.70 -32.78 21.97
CA GLN A 206 -6.87 -31.46 22.59
C GLN A 206 -6.65 -30.37 21.52
N PRO A 207 -7.57 -29.42 21.31
CA PRO A 207 -7.35 -28.31 20.40
C PRO A 207 -6.28 -27.38 20.97
N ARG A 208 -5.10 -27.37 20.36
CA ARG A 208 -4.05 -26.41 20.71
C ARG A 208 -4.48 -24.99 20.27
N PRO A 209 -4.34 -23.96 21.13
CA PRO A 209 -4.54 -22.57 20.71
C PRO A 209 -3.53 -22.18 19.61
N MET A 210 -4.01 -21.63 18.50
CA MET A 210 -3.14 -21.12 17.43
C MET A 210 -2.23 -20.00 17.95
N VAL A 211 -0.94 -20.11 17.68
CA VAL A 211 0.06 -19.08 17.94
C VAL A 211 0.39 -18.41 16.59
N PRO A 212 -0.05 -17.16 16.34
CA PRO A 212 -0.04 -16.54 15.02
C PRO A 212 1.31 -16.52 14.30
N GLU A 213 2.43 -16.42 15.03
CA GLU A 213 3.77 -16.34 14.42
C GLU A 213 4.33 -17.70 14.02
N LYS A 214 4.12 -18.74 14.85
CA LYS A 214 4.58 -20.11 14.55
C LYS A 214 3.68 -20.80 13.53
N ASP A 215 2.38 -20.57 13.60
CA ASP A 215 1.43 -21.23 12.72
C ASP A 215 1.39 -20.62 11.31
N ILE A 216 1.83 -19.36 11.11
CA ILE A 216 1.96 -18.81 9.76
C ILE A 216 3.15 -19.39 9.01
N ALA A 217 4.25 -19.72 9.70
CA ALA A 217 5.39 -20.41 9.08
C ALA A 217 5.07 -21.89 8.77
N VAL A 218 4.22 -22.52 9.59
CA VAL A 218 3.84 -23.93 9.44
C VAL A 218 2.62 -24.13 8.54
N TYR A 219 1.65 -23.21 8.53
CA TYR A 219 0.38 -23.34 7.80
C TYR A 219 0.14 -22.28 6.71
N GLY A 220 0.98 -21.25 6.59
CA GLY A 220 0.77 -20.14 5.65
C GLY A 220 1.16 -20.45 4.20
N TYR A 221 0.70 -19.59 3.29
CA TYR A 221 0.94 -19.65 1.84
C TYR A 221 2.42 -19.88 1.48
N GLY A 222 2.68 -20.96 0.73
CA GLY A 222 4.03 -21.36 0.29
C GLY A 222 4.82 -22.22 1.30
N SER A 223 4.25 -22.56 2.46
CA SER A 223 4.85 -23.53 3.40
C SER A 223 4.79 -24.96 2.86
N VAL A 224 5.60 -25.85 3.44
CA VAL A 224 5.60 -27.29 3.10
C VAL A 224 4.23 -27.90 3.41
N ALA A 225 3.62 -27.60 4.56
CA ALA A 225 2.29 -28.12 4.88
C ALA A 225 1.19 -27.53 3.99
N TRP A 226 1.35 -26.30 3.46
CA TRP A 226 0.47 -25.78 2.42
C TRP A 226 0.62 -26.58 1.12
N LYS A 227 1.85 -26.85 0.68
CA LYS A 227 2.11 -27.71 -0.50
C LYS A 227 1.52 -29.10 -0.29
N ASP A 228 1.71 -29.72 0.87
CA ASP A 228 1.17 -31.05 1.17
C ASP A 228 -0.35 -31.07 1.17
N ARG A 229 -1.02 -30.03 1.73
CA ARG A 229 -2.49 -29.89 1.64
C ARG A 229 -2.96 -29.64 0.22
N MET A 230 -2.21 -28.88 -0.58
CA MET A 230 -2.51 -28.63 -1.98
C MET A 230 -2.40 -29.94 -2.77
N GLU A 231 -1.37 -30.74 -2.53
CA GLU A 231 -1.19 -32.06 -3.13
C GLU A 231 -2.28 -33.06 -2.66
N GLU A 232 -2.65 -33.05 -1.38
CA GLU A 232 -3.75 -33.87 -0.87
C GLU A 232 -5.11 -33.45 -1.45
N TRP A 233 -5.33 -32.15 -1.66
CA TRP A 233 -6.48 -31.61 -2.37
C TRP A 233 -6.48 -32.04 -3.84
N LYS A 234 -5.34 -31.97 -4.54
CA LYS A 234 -5.18 -32.48 -5.92
C LYS A 234 -5.50 -33.97 -6.00
N LYS A 235 -5.03 -34.75 -5.03
CA LYS A 235 -5.31 -36.18 -4.94
C LYS A 235 -6.81 -36.43 -4.75
N LYS A 236 -7.48 -35.71 -3.84
CA LYS A 236 -8.94 -35.79 -3.65
C LYS A 236 -9.75 -35.33 -4.88
N GLN A 237 -9.25 -34.36 -5.65
CA GLN A 237 -9.86 -33.95 -6.91
C GLN A 237 -9.71 -35.03 -7.99
N ASN A 238 -8.50 -35.58 -8.16
CA ASN A 238 -8.25 -36.69 -9.09
C ASN A 238 -9.07 -37.93 -8.72
N ASP A 239 -9.19 -38.26 -7.43
CA ASP A 239 -10.01 -39.37 -6.95
C ASP A 239 -11.50 -39.12 -7.23
N LYS A 240 -12.02 -37.90 -7.01
CA LYS A 240 -13.41 -37.55 -7.37
C LYS A 240 -13.66 -37.54 -8.88
N LEU A 241 -12.68 -37.10 -9.68
CA LEU A 241 -12.76 -37.12 -11.14
C LEU A 241 -12.75 -38.56 -11.69
N GLN A 242 -12.01 -39.47 -11.04
CA GLN A 242 -12.04 -40.90 -11.34
C GLN A 242 -13.39 -41.55 -10.95
N VAL A 243 -13.97 -41.18 -9.81
CA VAL A 243 -15.29 -41.67 -9.39
C VAL A 243 -16.40 -41.22 -10.35
N VAL A 244 -16.33 -39.99 -10.88
CA VAL A 244 -17.26 -39.50 -11.92
C VAL A 244 -17.05 -40.23 -13.26
N LYS A 245 -15.80 -40.56 -13.64
CA LYS A 245 -15.51 -41.40 -14.82
C LYS A 245 -15.99 -42.84 -14.68
N HIS A 246 -16.00 -43.40 -13.47
CA HIS A 246 -16.50 -44.75 -13.22
C HIS A 246 -18.04 -44.84 -13.20
N GLN A 247 -18.75 -43.73 -13.02
CA GLN A 247 -20.22 -43.68 -13.06
C GLN A 247 -20.80 -43.44 -14.47
N GLY A 248 -19.96 -43.06 -15.45
CA GLY A 248 -20.37 -42.78 -16.84
C GLY A 248 -20.14 -43.90 -17.84
N ARG A 249 -19.91 -45.15 -17.41
CA ARG A 249 -19.64 -46.28 -18.31
C ARG A 249 -20.86 -47.21 -18.43
N ASN A 250 -21.94 -46.68 -18.99
CA ASN A 250 -22.99 -47.46 -19.68
C ASN A 250 -23.88 -46.49 -20.47
N ASP A 251 -23.42 -46.09 -21.65
CA ASP A 251 -24.18 -46.23 -22.90
C ASP A 251 -23.37 -45.65 -24.07
N GLY A 252 -23.31 -46.41 -25.16
CA GLY A 252 -22.58 -46.04 -26.37
C GLY A 252 -23.34 -45.03 -27.22
N GLY A 253 -22.64 -43.98 -27.65
CA GLY A 253 -23.14 -43.04 -28.64
C GLY A 253 -22.12 -41.95 -28.96
N ASN A 254 -21.57 -41.99 -30.18
CA ASN A 254 -20.74 -40.94 -30.76
C ASN A 254 -21.57 -39.66 -30.96
N PHE A 255 -21.19 -38.52 -30.36
CA PHE A 255 -21.42 -37.19 -30.92
C PHE A 255 -20.44 -36.19 -30.29
N TYR A 256 -19.80 -35.38 -31.14
CA TYR A 256 -18.93 -34.26 -30.75
C TYR A 256 -19.69 -33.28 -29.83
N GLY A 257 -19.14 -32.97 -28.66
CA GLY A 257 -19.79 -32.15 -27.64
C GLY A 257 -18.94 -30.96 -27.21
N ASP A 258 -19.44 -29.78 -27.55
CA ASP A 258 -19.17 -28.49 -26.91
C ASP A 258 -19.70 -28.59 -25.46
N GLU A 259 -18.81 -28.74 -24.47
CA GLU A 259 -19.20 -28.79 -23.05
C GLU A 259 -19.57 -27.36 -22.59
N LEU A 260 -20.87 -27.08 -22.63
CA LEU A 260 -21.50 -25.95 -21.95
C LEU A 260 -21.14 -25.98 -20.46
N ASP A 261 -20.40 -24.96 -20.01
CA ASP A 261 -20.21 -24.62 -18.61
C ASP A 261 -21.57 -24.42 -17.93
N ASP A 262 -22.04 -25.43 -17.18
CA ASP A 262 -23.17 -25.29 -16.26
C ASP A 262 -22.70 -24.52 -15.00
N PRO A 263 -23.19 -23.29 -14.76
CA PRO A 263 -22.77 -22.47 -13.62
C PRO A 263 -23.21 -23.03 -12.25
N ASP A 264 -23.98 -24.12 -12.21
CA ASP A 264 -24.52 -24.72 -10.98
C ASP A 264 -23.75 -25.94 -10.46
N LEU A 265 -22.56 -26.27 -11.00
CA LEU A 265 -21.67 -27.26 -10.37
C LEU A 265 -21.23 -26.78 -8.96
N PRO A 266 -21.40 -27.59 -7.90
CA PRO A 266 -21.14 -27.16 -6.54
C PRO A 266 -19.64 -26.97 -6.30
N MET A 267 -19.18 -25.71 -6.36
CA MET A 267 -17.90 -25.32 -5.76
C MET A 267 -17.88 -25.82 -4.30
N MET A 268 -16.84 -26.56 -3.90
CA MET A 268 -16.68 -27.04 -2.53
C MET A 268 -16.74 -25.88 -1.52
N ASP A 269 -17.26 -26.14 -0.31
CA ASP A 269 -17.51 -25.12 0.73
C ASP A 269 -16.30 -24.23 1.08
N GLU A 270 -15.06 -24.72 0.91
CA GLU A 270 -13.83 -23.96 1.11
C GLU A 270 -13.69 -22.80 0.11
N GLY A 271 -14.12 -23.02 -1.14
CA GLY A 271 -14.18 -22.03 -2.19
C GLY A 271 -15.26 -20.97 -1.98
N ARG A 272 -16.17 -21.12 -1.00
CA ARG A 272 -17.17 -20.09 -0.61
C ARG A 272 -16.75 -19.24 0.59
N GLN A 273 -15.62 -19.57 1.22
CA GLN A 273 -15.16 -18.84 2.40
C GLN A 273 -14.82 -17.37 2.08
N PRO A 274 -14.96 -16.45 3.06
CA PRO A 274 -14.59 -15.06 2.85
C PRO A 274 -13.08 -14.92 2.60
N LEU A 275 -12.71 -14.14 1.59
CA LEU A 275 -11.32 -13.84 1.22
C LEU A 275 -10.67 -12.82 2.15
N SER A 276 -11.48 -12.09 2.91
CA SER A 276 -11.01 -11.15 3.93
C SER A 276 -11.92 -11.16 5.15
N ARG A 277 -11.36 -10.81 6.30
CA ARG A 277 -12.09 -10.69 7.57
C ARG A 277 -11.96 -9.29 8.14
N LYS A 278 -13.06 -8.75 8.67
CA LYS A 278 -13.06 -7.55 9.50
C LYS A 278 -12.85 -7.96 10.95
N MET A 279 -11.85 -7.36 11.59
CA MET A 279 -11.54 -7.55 12.99
C MET A 279 -11.84 -6.25 13.74
N PRO A 280 -12.86 -6.22 14.63
CA PRO A 280 -13.02 -5.08 15.52
C PRO A 280 -11.83 -5.00 16.47
N ILE A 281 -11.46 -3.79 16.88
CA ILE A 281 -10.52 -3.60 17.98
C ILE A 281 -11.12 -4.24 19.26
N PRO A 282 -10.32 -4.92 20.11
CA PRO A 282 -10.82 -5.54 21.33
C PRO A 282 -11.65 -4.60 22.19
N SER A 283 -12.82 -5.08 22.64
CA SER A 283 -13.77 -4.31 23.43
C SER A 283 -13.15 -3.71 24.70
N SER A 284 -12.18 -4.40 25.30
CA SER A 284 -11.43 -3.94 26.48
C SER A 284 -10.64 -2.66 26.24
N LYS A 285 -10.23 -2.36 25.01
CA LYS A 285 -9.49 -1.13 24.67
C LYS A 285 -10.42 -0.02 24.17
N ILE A 286 -11.41 -0.37 23.35
CA ILE A 286 -12.25 0.63 22.68
C ILE A 286 -13.41 1.15 23.55
N ASN A 287 -13.97 0.32 24.44
CA ASN A 287 -15.09 0.75 25.30
C ASN A 287 -14.66 1.80 26.33
N PRO A 288 -13.50 1.66 27.02
CA PRO A 288 -12.99 2.73 27.88
C PRO A 288 -12.75 4.02 27.10
N TYR A 289 -12.16 3.95 25.91
CA TYR A 289 -11.94 5.11 25.05
C TYR A 289 -13.27 5.82 24.74
N ARG A 290 -14.31 5.08 24.34
CA ARG A 290 -15.65 5.63 24.09
C ARG A 290 -16.29 6.28 25.32
N LEU A 291 -16.11 5.69 26.49
CA LEU A 291 -16.62 6.25 27.74
C LEU A 291 -15.92 7.58 28.08
N ILE A 292 -14.59 7.62 27.96
CA ILE A 292 -13.81 8.83 28.25
C ILE A 292 -14.10 9.96 27.25
N ILE A 293 -14.27 9.69 25.96
CA ILE A 293 -14.63 10.75 25.00
C ILE A 293 -16.02 11.34 25.27
N ILE A 294 -17.01 10.54 25.68
CA ILE A 294 -18.33 11.03 26.08
C ILE A 294 -18.20 11.87 27.36
N LEU A 295 -17.47 11.37 28.36
CA LEU A 295 -17.22 12.10 29.61
C LEU A 295 -16.54 13.45 29.33
N ARG A 296 -15.54 13.48 28.45
CA ARG A 296 -14.86 14.70 28.02
C ARG A 296 -15.81 15.68 27.35
N LEU A 297 -16.76 15.20 26.53
CA LEU A 297 -17.79 16.06 25.94
C LEU A 297 -18.69 16.70 27.00
N ILE A 298 -19.06 15.96 28.05
CA ILE A 298 -19.84 16.47 29.18
C ILE A 298 -19.03 17.53 29.96
N ILE A 299 -17.76 17.25 30.26
CA ILE A 299 -16.85 18.19 30.95
C ILE A 299 -16.66 19.46 30.12
N LEU A 300 -16.48 19.36 28.80
CA LEU A 300 -16.44 20.50 27.88
C LEU A 300 -17.73 21.34 27.96
N GLY A 301 -18.89 20.69 28.05
CA GLY A 301 -20.17 21.38 28.26
C GLY A 301 -20.20 22.22 29.54
N PHE A 302 -19.75 21.64 30.66
CA PHE A 302 -19.64 22.38 31.93
C PHE A 302 -18.60 23.50 31.87
N PHE A 303 -17.48 23.26 31.20
CA PHE A 303 -16.43 24.25 30.96
C PHE A 303 -16.99 25.47 30.21
N PHE A 304 -17.65 25.26 29.07
CA PHE A 304 -18.24 26.37 28.30
C PHE A 304 -19.39 27.05 29.03
N HIS A 305 -20.21 26.29 29.75
CA HIS A 305 -21.28 26.86 30.57
C HIS A 305 -20.70 27.81 31.63
N TYR A 306 -19.67 27.38 32.36
CA TYR A 306 -18.98 28.24 33.32
C TYR A 306 -18.37 29.46 32.61
N ARG A 307 -17.68 29.25 31.50
CA ARG A 307 -16.96 30.28 30.75
C ARG A 307 -17.91 31.39 30.28
N LEU A 308 -19.07 31.03 29.72
CA LEU A 308 -20.07 31.97 29.19
C LEU A 308 -20.81 32.75 30.28
N LEU A 309 -20.98 32.17 31.48
CA LEU A 309 -21.63 32.84 32.61
C LEU A 309 -20.73 33.84 33.35
N HIS A 310 -19.41 33.76 33.17
CA HIS A 310 -18.44 34.61 33.88
C HIS A 310 -17.60 35.45 32.89
N PRO A 311 -18.20 36.48 32.24
CA PRO A 311 -17.48 37.40 31.39
C PRO A 311 -16.57 38.33 32.19
N VAL A 312 -15.36 38.60 31.68
CA VAL A 312 -14.42 39.56 32.29
C VAL A 312 -14.64 40.93 31.67
N GLN A 313 -15.33 41.82 32.39
CA GLN A 313 -15.68 43.16 31.89
C GLN A 313 -14.45 44.05 31.67
N ASP A 314 -13.44 43.95 32.54
CA ASP A 314 -12.19 44.74 32.46
C ASP A 314 -11.33 44.45 31.23
N ALA A 315 -11.58 43.32 30.56
CA ALA A 315 -10.83 42.84 29.40
C ALA A 315 -11.77 42.13 28.41
N TYR A 316 -12.96 42.70 28.18
CA TYR A 316 -14.03 42.02 27.45
C TYR A 316 -13.62 41.56 26.05
N GLY A 317 -12.84 42.37 25.30
CA GLY A 317 -12.35 41.98 23.97
C GLY A 317 -11.42 40.75 23.99
N LEU A 318 -10.51 40.67 24.98
CA LEU A 318 -9.61 39.53 25.15
C LEU A 318 -10.40 38.28 25.56
N TRP A 319 -11.37 38.44 26.45
CA TRP A 319 -12.27 37.36 26.87
C TRP A 319 -13.09 36.81 25.70
N VAL A 320 -13.76 37.68 24.92
CA VAL A 320 -14.54 37.26 23.75
C VAL A 320 -13.65 36.50 22.76
N THR A 321 -12.45 37.00 22.50
CA THR A 321 -11.50 36.36 21.59
C THR A 321 -11.11 34.96 22.08
N SER A 322 -10.78 34.81 23.37
CA SER A 322 -10.48 33.51 24.00
C SER A 322 -11.65 32.53 23.85
N VAL A 323 -12.86 32.96 24.20
CA VAL A 323 -14.05 32.09 24.17
C VAL A 323 -14.37 31.64 22.73
N ILE A 324 -14.27 32.53 21.75
CA ILE A 324 -14.48 32.18 20.34
C ILE A 324 -13.45 31.15 19.87
N CYS A 325 -12.17 31.34 20.21
CA CYS A 325 -11.12 30.38 19.85
C CYS A 325 -11.34 29.02 20.51
N GLU A 326 -11.69 29.00 21.79
CA GLU A 326 -11.99 27.76 22.54
C GLU A 326 -13.19 27.01 21.96
N ILE A 327 -14.28 27.72 21.60
CA ILE A 327 -15.44 27.12 20.93
C ILE A 327 -15.02 26.52 19.58
N TRP A 328 -14.19 27.22 18.80
CA TRP A 328 -13.69 26.69 17.53
C TRP A 328 -12.88 25.41 17.73
N PHE A 329 -11.96 25.37 18.70
CA PHE A 329 -11.17 24.17 18.99
C PHE A 329 -12.05 23.02 19.47
N ALA A 330 -13.10 23.29 20.25
CA ALA A 330 -14.04 22.24 20.66
C ALA A 330 -14.79 21.66 19.45
N VAL A 331 -15.24 22.50 18.52
CA VAL A 331 -15.88 22.05 17.26
C VAL A 331 -14.89 21.23 16.41
N SER A 332 -13.67 21.74 16.23
CA SER A 332 -12.61 21.05 15.49
C SER A 332 -12.29 19.68 16.10
N TRP A 333 -12.16 19.62 17.42
CA TRP A 333 -11.94 18.37 18.17
C TRP A 333 -13.11 17.39 18.01
N ILE A 334 -14.38 17.84 18.08
CA ILE A 334 -15.54 16.98 17.86
C ILE A 334 -15.54 16.39 16.44
N LEU A 335 -15.24 17.21 15.43
CA LEU A 335 -15.17 16.80 14.04
C LEU A 335 -14.05 15.79 13.78
N ASP A 336 -12.93 15.89 14.50
CA ASP A 336 -11.81 14.94 14.42
C ASP A 336 -12.06 13.63 15.19
N GLN A 337 -12.68 13.69 16.37
CA GLN A 337 -12.82 12.51 17.23
C GLN A 337 -13.95 11.57 16.82
N PHE A 338 -15.11 12.09 16.39
CA PHE A 338 -16.25 11.23 16.05
C PHE A 338 -16.01 10.28 14.86
N PRO A 339 -15.25 10.64 13.83
CA PRO A 339 -14.83 9.69 12.80
C PRO A 339 -14.04 8.48 13.34
N LYS A 340 -13.37 8.61 14.49
CA LYS A 340 -12.59 7.55 15.15
C LYS A 340 -13.44 6.60 15.99
N TRP A 341 -14.76 6.75 16.00
CA TRP A 341 -15.66 6.03 16.92
C TRP A 341 -15.66 4.50 16.76
N TYR A 342 -15.47 4.02 15.53
CA TYR A 342 -15.57 2.60 15.19
C TYR A 342 -14.34 2.12 14.42
N PRO A 343 -13.15 2.07 15.03
CA PRO A 343 -11.96 1.62 14.34
C PRO A 343 -12.03 0.11 14.07
N ILE A 344 -11.57 -0.30 12.90
CA ILE A 344 -11.47 -1.71 12.53
C ILE A 344 -10.07 -2.03 11.96
N LYS A 345 -9.70 -3.29 12.05
CA LYS A 345 -8.58 -3.90 11.33
C LYS A 345 -9.10 -4.91 10.33
N ARG A 346 -8.29 -5.25 9.33
CA ARG A 346 -8.65 -6.25 8.32
C ARG A 346 -7.51 -7.21 8.09
N GLU A 347 -7.88 -8.44 7.80
CA GLU A 347 -6.97 -9.49 7.37
C GLU A 347 -7.38 -10.00 6.00
N THR A 348 -6.38 -10.34 5.20
CA THR A 348 -6.50 -10.93 3.87
C THR A 348 -6.02 -12.38 3.93
N TYR A 349 -6.67 -13.26 3.16
CA TYR A 349 -6.33 -14.68 3.08
C TYR A 349 -5.94 -15.02 1.65
N LEU A 350 -4.65 -14.83 1.33
CA LEU A 350 -4.10 -15.07 -0.01
C LEU A 350 -4.26 -16.53 -0.46
N ASP A 351 -4.15 -17.48 0.47
CA ASP A 351 -4.36 -18.91 0.20
C ASP A 351 -5.72 -19.19 -0.46
N ARG A 352 -6.78 -18.55 0.06
CA ARG A 352 -8.15 -18.73 -0.42
C ARG A 352 -8.38 -18.05 -1.77
N LEU A 353 -7.65 -16.96 -2.04
CA LEU A 353 -7.70 -16.29 -3.33
C LEU A 353 -7.12 -17.21 -4.41
N SER A 354 -5.93 -17.75 -4.17
CA SER A 354 -5.26 -18.66 -5.11
C SER A 354 -6.05 -19.94 -5.32
N LEU A 355 -6.56 -20.57 -4.25
CA LEU A 355 -7.41 -21.77 -4.38
C LEU A 355 -8.68 -21.52 -5.23
N ARG A 356 -9.21 -20.30 -5.23
CA ARG A 356 -10.44 -19.96 -5.96
C ARG A 356 -10.16 -19.59 -7.42
N TYR A 357 -9.15 -18.76 -7.67
CA TYR A 357 -8.92 -18.11 -8.97
C TYR A 357 -7.67 -18.60 -9.72
N GLU A 358 -6.79 -19.36 -9.07
CA GLU A 358 -5.56 -19.90 -9.67
C GLU A 358 -5.58 -21.44 -9.59
N LYS A 359 -6.47 -22.05 -10.38
CA LYS A 359 -6.59 -23.51 -10.46
C LYS A 359 -5.44 -24.05 -11.31
N GLU A 360 -4.68 -25.00 -10.79
CA GLU A 360 -3.60 -25.63 -11.54
C GLU A 360 -4.12 -26.31 -12.83
N GLY A 361 -3.39 -26.12 -13.93
CA GLY A 361 -3.75 -26.65 -15.25
C GLY A 361 -4.82 -25.85 -16.00
N LYS A 362 -5.39 -24.80 -15.39
CA LYS A 362 -6.30 -23.84 -16.05
C LYS A 362 -5.66 -22.45 -16.11
N PRO A 363 -6.04 -21.59 -17.08
CA PRO A 363 -5.63 -20.19 -17.08
C PRO A 363 -6.12 -19.50 -15.80
N SER A 364 -5.34 -18.55 -15.29
CA SER A 364 -5.68 -17.80 -14.09
C SER A 364 -6.95 -16.97 -14.31
N GLU A 365 -7.91 -17.11 -13.41
CA GLU A 365 -9.15 -16.33 -13.37
C GLU A 365 -8.97 -15.01 -12.57
N LEU A 366 -7.74 -14.66 -12.20
CA LEU A 366 -7.43 -13.37 -11.59
C LEU A 366 -7.71 -12.23 -12.57
N ALA A 367 -8.22 -11.12 -12.03
CA ALA A 367 -8.56 -9.96 -12.83
C ALA A 367 -7.31 -9.18 -13.26
N ASP A 368 -7.40 -8.55 -14.43
CA ASP A 368 -6.33 -7.71 -14.96
C ASP A 368 -6.19 -6.42 -14.13
N ILE A 369 -4.96 -5.92 -14.00
CA ILE A 369 -4.61 -4.71 -13.27
C ILE A 369 -3.66 -3.85 -14.11
N ASP A 370 -4.04 -2.61 -14.40
CA ASP A 370 -3.10 -1.61 -14.92
C ASP A 370 -2.51 -0.79 -13.78
N ILE A 371 -1.21 -0.49 -13.85
CA ILE A 371 -0.47 0.24 -12.83
C ILE A 371 0.05 1.53 -13.45
N PHE A 372 -0.32 2.67 -12.87
CA PHE A 372 -0.01 4.00 -13.38
C PHE A 372 1.07 4.65 -12.52
N VAL A 373 2.16 5.05 -13.19
CA VAL A 373 3.25 5.85 -12.64
C VAL A 373 3.27 7.18 -13.37
N SER A 374 3.25 8.30 -12.65
CA SER A 374 3.36 9.63 -13.24
C SER A 374 4.67 10.30 -12.81
N THR A 375 5.41 10.85 -13.78
CA THR A 375 6.61 11.66 -13.58
C THR A 375 6.43 13.01 -14.26
N VAL A 376 7.03 14.06 -13.70
CA VAL A 376 6.86 15.44 -14.20
C VAL A 376 8.12 15.97 -14.84
N ASP A 377 9.26 15.81 -14.18
CA ASP A 377 10.52 16.42 -14.59
C ASP A 377 11.70 15.59 -14.08
N PRO A 378 12.52 15.01 -14.97
CA PRO A 378 13.62 14.14 -14.56
C PRO A 378 14.72 14.87 -13.76
N LEU A 379 14.79 16.21 -13.82
CA LEU A 379 15.75 16.97 -13.00
C LEU A 379 15.32 17.09 -11.53
N LYS A 380 14.01 17.04 -11.26
CA LYS A 380 13.47 17.10 -9.89
C LYS A 380 13.22 15.72 -9.31
N GLU A 381 12.88 14.78 -10.19
CA GLU A 381 12.56 13.39 -9.91
C GLU A 381 13.57 12.52 -10.66
N PRO A 382 14.75 12.23 -10.06
CA PRO A 382 15.84 11.53 -10.74
C PRO A 382 15.36 10.27 -11.47
N PRO A 383 15.75 10.05 -12.75
CA PRO A 383 15.26 8.91 -13.53
C PRO A 383 15.55 7.56 -12.89
N LEU A 384 16.63 7.46 -12.10
CA LEU A 384 16.98 6.25 -11.36
C LEU A 384 15.89 5.87 -10.34
N ILE A 385 15.25 6.83 -9.69
CA ILE A 385 14.15 6.59 -8.74
C ILE A 385 12.94 6.03 -9.50
N THR A 386 12.57 6.68 -10.61
CA THR A 386 11.49 6.22 -11.49
C THR A 386 11.77 4.81 -12.02
N ALA A 387 13.01 4.53 -12.45
CA ALA A 387 13.43 3.20 -12.91
C ALA A 387 13.27 2.13 -11.82
N ASN A 388 13.70 2.42 -10.59
CA ASN A 388 13.54 1.52 -9.44
C ASN A 388 12.08 1.21 -9.14
N THR A 389 11.21 2.23 -9.21
CA THR A 389 9.76 2.06 -9.06
C THR A 389 9.19 1.16 -10.15
N VAL A 390 9.52 1.40 -11.42
CA VAL A 390 9.10 0.57 -12.56
C VAL A 390 9.59 -0.87 -12.42
N LEU A 391 10.86 -1.09 -12.05
CA LEU A 391 11.42 -2.42 -11.83
C LEU A 391 10.68 -3.17 -10.71
N SER A 392 10.32 -2.48 -9.63
CA SER A 392 9.54 -3.06 -8.54
C SER A 392 8.14 -3.51 -9.00
N ILE A 393 7.54 -2.76 -9.93
CA ILE A 393 6.23 -3.05 -10.52
C ILE A 393 6.29 -4.23 -11.48
N LEU A 394 7.30 -4.30 -12.34
CA LEU A 394 7.47 -5.42 -13.29
C LEU A 394 7.78 -6.75 -12.59
N ALA A 395 8.33 -6.70 -11.36
CA ALA A 395 8.72 -7.86 -10.57
C ALA A 395 7.69 -8.32 -9.52
N VAL A 396 6.43 -7.85 -9.60
CA VAL A 396 5.34 -8.25 -8.69
C VAL A 396 4.98 -9.74 -8.79
N ASP A 397 4.45 -10.30 -7.70
CA ASP A 397 3.90 -11.65 -7.67
C ASP A 397 2.45 -11.63 -8.16
N TYR A 398 2.29 -11.60 -9.48
CA TYR A 398 1.02 -11.69 -10.19
C TYR A 398 1.26 -12.31 -11.59
N PRO A 399 0.25 -12.92 -12.23
CA PRO A 399 0.39 -13.43 -13.59
C PRO A 399 0.80 -12.34 -14.59
N VAL A 400 1.77 -12.65 -15.46
CA VAL A 400 2.42 -11.67 -16.36
C VAL A 400 1.46 -11.11 -17.42
N ASP A 401 0.48 -11.91 -17.85
CA ASP A 401 -0.58 -11.54 -18.79
C ASP A 401 -1.65 -10.63 -18.18
N LYS A 402 -1.64 -10.49 -16.85
CA LYS A 402 -2.65 -9.75 -16.07
C LYS A 402 -2.16 -8.41 -15.54
N VAL A 403 -0.87 -8.09 -15.68
CA VAL A 403 -0.29 -6.82 -15.23
C VAL A 403 0.23 -6.02 -16.41
N ALA A 404 -0.15 -4.75 -16.47
CA ALA A 404 0.46 -3.78 -17.37
C ALA A 404 0.89 -2.53 -16.59
N CYS A 405 2.11 -2.06 -16.83
CA CYS A 405 2.66 -0.84 -16.27
C CYS A 405 2.59 0.28 -17.30
N TYR A 406 2.04 1.43 -16.91
CA TYR A 406 1.97 2.64 -17.71
C TYR A 406 2.76 3.74 -17.01
N VAL A 407 3.72 4.33 -17.71
CA VAL A 407 4.51 5.46 -17.23
C VAL A 407 4.10 6.69 -18.02
N SER A 408 3.48 7.66 -17.35
CA SER A 408 3.15 8.95 -17.92
C SER A 408 4.29 9.93 -17.65
N ASP A 409 4.87 10.49 -18.70
CA ASP A 409 5.82 11.58 -18.60
C ASP A 409 5.15 12.91 -18.99
N ASP A 410 4.93 13.77 -17.99
CA ASP A 410 4.37 15.09 -18.20
C ASP A 410 5.44 16.10 -18.68
N GLY A 411 6.72 15.79 -18.56
CA GLY A 411 7.84 16.61 -19.04
C GLY A 411 8.18 16.38 -20.51
N ALA A 412 7.70 15.28 -21.11
CA ALA A 412 8.05 14.83 -22.46
C ALA A 412 9.58 14.82 -22.71
N ALA A 413 10.35 14.46 -21.69
CA ALA A 413 11.80 14.57 -21.69
C ALA A 413 12.44 13.32 -22.31
N MET A 414 13.36 13.52 -23.26
CA MET A 414 14.10 12.42 -23.88
C MET A 414 14.84 11.57 -22.84
N LEU A 415 15.40 12.21 -21.80
CA LEU A 415 16.08 11.54 -20.68
C LEU A 415 15.19 10.48 -20.00
N THR A 416 13.91 10.79 -19.75
CA THR A 416 12.97 9.84 -19.15
C THR A 416 12.76 8.64 -20.07
N PHE A 417 12.58 8.89 -21.37
CA PHE A 417 12.38 7.85 -22.37
C PHE A 417 13.59 6.92 -22.50
N GLU A 418 14.80 7.46 -22.62
CA GLU A 418 16.03 6.67 -22.72
C GLU A 418 16.31 5.90 -21.42
N ALA A 419 16.10 6.52 -20.26
CA ALA A 419 16.22 5.84 -18.97
C ALA A 419 15.25 4.66 -18.85
N LEU A 420 14.01 4.81 -19.34
CA LEU A 420 13.04 3.70 -19.41
C LEU A 420 13.50 2.60 -20.37
N SER A 421 14.10 2.95 -21.51
CA SER A 421 14.66 1.98 -22.45
C SER A 421 15.75 1.14 -21.80
N GLU A 422 16.74 1.77 -21.15
CA GLU A 422 17.77 1.07 -20.36
C GLU A 422 17.18 0.23 -19.22
N THR A 423 16.12 0.74 -18.58
CA THR A 423 15.41 0.01 -17.52
C THR A 423 14.79 -1.27 -18.07
N THR A 424 14.32 -1.29 -19.31
CA THR A 424 13.74 -2.50 -19.92
C THR A 424 14.78 -3.59 -20.13
N GLU A 425 16.00 -3.23 -20.57
CA GLU A 425 17.10 -4.18 -20.72
C GLU A 425 17.51 -4.77 -19.36
N PHE A 426 17.61 -3.94 -18.33
CA PHE A 426 17.91 -4.42 -16.98
C PHE A 426 16.77 -5.29 -16.40
N ALA A 427 15.50 -4.93 -16.65
CA ALA A 427 14.34 -5.68 -16.17
C ALA A 427 14.35 -7.14 -16.66
N ARG A 428 14.85 -7.41 -17.87
CA ARG A 428 14.98 -8.76 -18.43
C ARG A 428 15.89 -9.68 -17.63
N LYS A 429 16.88 -9.12 -16.93
CA LYS A 429 17.78 -9.84 -16.02
C LYS A 429 17.22 -9.86 -14.59
N TRP A 430 16.70 -8.72 -14.14
CA TRP A 430 16.24 -8.53 -12.75
C TRP A 430 14.96 -9.29 -12.40
N VAL A 431 13.94 -9.25 -13.27
CA VAL A 431 12.62 -9.86 -13.00
C VAL A 431 12.71 -11.39 -12.79
N PRO A 432 13.37 -12.19 -13.65
CA PRO A 432 13.51 -13.63 -13.41
C PRO A 432 14.30 -13.91 -12.13
N PHE A 433 15.40 -13.18 -11.88
CA PHE A 433 16.15 -13.29 -10.62
C PHE A 433 15.26 -13.01 -9.39
N CYS A 434 14.44 -11.96 -9.43
CA CYS A 434 13.53 -11.62 -8.36
C CYS A 434 12.51 -12.73 -8.06
N LYS A 435 11.89 -13.26 -9.12
CA LYS A 435 10.85 -14.29 -9.00
C LYS A 435 11.42 -15.63 -8.58
N LYS A 436 12.55 -16.06 -9.18
CA LYS A 436 13.26 -17.31 -8.86
C LYS A 436 13.66 -17.38 -7.39
N TYR A 437 14.23 -16.30 -6.85
CA TYR A 437 14.69 -16.29 -5.46
C TYR A 437 13.71 -15.69 -4.47
N ASN A 438 12.55 -15.18 -4.90
CA ASN A 438 11.59 -14.51 -4.04
C ASN A 438 12.26 -13.44 -3.15
N ILE A 439 12.94 -12.49 -3.79
CA ILE A 439 13.63 -11.40 -3.10
C ILE A 439 12.66 -10.29 -2.74
N GLU A 440 12.91 -9.60 -1.62
CA GLU A 440 12.15 -8.42 -1.23
C GLU A 440 13.03 -7.44 -0.45
N PRO A 441 12.95 -6.11 -0.67
CA PRO A 441 12.04 -5.43 -1.61
C PRO A 441 12.39 -5.72 -3.08
N ARG A 442 11.44 -5.43 -3.99
CA ARG A 442 11.62 -5.66 -5.44
C ARG A 442 12.36 -4.52 -6.15
N ALA A 443 12.53 -3.37 -5.48
CA ALA A 443 13.34 -2.27 -5.98
C ALA A 443 14.84 -2.55 -5.71
N PRO A 444 15.70 -2.60 -6.75
CA PRO A 444 17.08 -3.02 -6.61
C PRO A 444 17.94 -2.05 -5.78
N GLU A 445 17.80 -0.72 -5.92
CA GLU A 445 18.54 0.26 -5.11
C GLU A 445 18.35 -0.02 -3.62
N TRP A 446 17.08 -0.14 -3.22
CA TRP A 446 16.74 -0.41 -1.84
C TRP A 446 17.17 -1.81 -1.42
N TYR A 447 17.01 -2.83 -2.26
CA TYR A 447 17.45 -4.20 -1.94
C TYR A 447 18.95 -4.30 -1.68
N PHE A 448 19.79 -3.69 -2.54
CA PHE A 448 21.25 -3.78 -2.42
C PHE A 448 21.82 -2.85 -1.34
N SER A 449 21.16 -1.73 -1.04
CA SER A 449 21.58 -0.80 0.02
C SER A 449 21.20 -1.26 1.44
N HIS A 450 20.33 -2.26 1.60
CA HIS A 450 19.99 -2.80 2.91
C HIS A 450 21.14 -3.66 3.48
N LYS A 451 21.74 -3.21 4.59
CA LYS A 451 22.71 -3.97 5.41
C LYS A 451 22.06 -5.08 6.25
N ILE A 452 21.21 -5.92 5.64
CA ILE A 452 20.57 -7.07 6.30
C ILE A 452 21.23 -8.35 5.81
N ASP A 453 21.33 -9.35 6.69
CA ASP A 453 21.73 -10.71 6.34
C ASP A 453 20.86 -11.25 5.18
N TYR A 454 21.41 -11.21 3.96
CA TYR A 454 20.74 -11.64 2.74
C TYR A 454 20.69 -13.17 2.57
N LEU A 455 21.43 -13.91 3.40
CA LEU A 455 21.41 -15.38 3.44
C LEU A 455 20.32 -15.90 4.39
N LYS A 456 19.68 -15.01 5.17
CA LYS A 456 18.58 -15.39 6.06
C LYS A 456 17.44 -16.03 5.26
N ASN A 457 17.14 -17.29 5.56
CA ASN A 457 16.12 -18.12 4.90
C ASN A 457 16.39 -18.46 3.42
N LYS A 458 17.62 -18.29 2.91
CA LYS A 458 18.01 -18.72 1.56
C LYS A 458 18.93 -19.94 1.66
N VAL A 459 18.56 -21.03 1.00
CA VAL A 459 19.23 -22.35 1.15
C VAL A 459 19.92 -22.79 -0.15
N LEU A 460 19.80 -22.00 -1.23
CA LEU A 460 20.32 -22.37 -2.55
C LEU A 460 21.79 -21.92 -2.70
N PRO A 461 22.77 -22.81 -2.89
CA PRO A 461 24.18 -22.43 -3.07
C PRO A 461 24.39 -21.49 -4.26
N ALA A 462 23.64 -21.67 -5.36
CA ALA A 462 23.69 -20.82 -6.54
C ALA A 462 23.26 -19.36 -6.28
N PHE A 463 22.49 -19.09 -5.21
CA PHE A 463 21.99 -17.76 -4.90
C PHE A 463 23.11 -16.75 -4.66
N VAL A 464 24.18 -17.15 -3.95
CA VAL A 464 25.29 -16.23 -3.62
C VAL A 464 25.99 -15.75 -4.89
N ARG A 465 26.30 -16.70 -5.80
CA ARG A 465 26.92 -16.43 -7.10
C ARG A 465 26.03 -15.54 -7.97
N GLU A 466 24.77 -15.91 -8.15
CA GLU A 466 23.83 -15.17 -9.00
C GLU A 466 23.51 -13.79 -8.43
N ARG A 467 23.39 -13.65 -7.10
CA ARG A 467 23.21 -12.34 -6.43
C ARG A 467 24.38 -11.41 -6.69
N ARG A 468 25.62 -11.92 -6.60
CA ARG A 468 26.82 -11.10 -6.84
C ARG A 468 26.90 -10.65 -8.30
N ALA A 469 26.64 -11.56 -9.24
CA ALA A 469 26.54 -11.20 -10.65
C ALA A 469 25.48 -10.11 -10.88
N MET A 470 24.29 -10.27 -10.28
CA MET A 470 23.21 -9.30 -10.38
C MET A 470 23.54 -7.94 -9.75
N LYS A 471 24.31 -7.92 -8.65
CA LYS A 471 24.79 -6.66 -8.04
C LYS A 471 25.68 -5.89 -9.02
N ARG A 472 26.61 -6.57 -9.70
CA ARG A 472 27.49 -5.92 -10.70
C ARG A 472 26.69 -5.35 -11.87
N GLU A 473 25.78 -6.16 -12.42
CA GLU A 473 24.86 -5.75 -13.48
C GLU A 473 24.03 -4.52 -13.09
N TYR A 474 23.62 -4.43 -11.82
CA TYR A 474 22.89 -3.28 -11.30
C TYR A 474 23.76 -2.02 -11.17
N GLU A 475 25.01 -2.15 -10.68
CA GLU A 475 25.93 -1.01 -10.61
C GLU A 475 26.30 -0.49 -12.01
N GLU A 476 26.51 -1.38 -12.98
CA GLU A 476 26.71 -0.98 -14.38
C GLU A 476 25.48 -0.26 -14.96
N PHE A 477 24.28 -0.75 -14.65
CA PHE A 477 23.03 -0.07 -15.00
C PHE A 477 22.95 1.34 -14.38
N LYS A 478 23.31 1.50 -13.09
CA LYS A 478 23.37 2.82 -12.45
C LYS A 478 24.33 3.77 -13.15
N VAL A 479 25.52 3.28 -13.53
CA VAL A 479 26.51 4.07 -14.26
C VAL A 479 25.96 4.52 -15.62
N ARG A 480 25.27 3.64 -16.36
CA ARG A 480 24.64 4.01 -17.65
C ARG A 480 23.57 5.09 -17.46
N ILE A 481 22.67 4.93 -16.49
CA ILE A 481 21.64 5.94 -16.18
C ILE A 481 22.29 7.28 -15.79
N ASN A 482 23.32 7.28 -14.95
CA ASN A 482 24.04 8.50 -14.58
C ASN A 482 24.73 9.16 -15.78
N GLY A 483 25.26 8.36 -16.71
CA GLY A 483 25.76 8.83 -17.99
C GLY A 483 24.70 9.57 -18.81
N LEU A 484 23.49 9.01 -18.92
CA LEU A 484 22.35 9.66 -19.59
C LEU A 484 21.95 10.97 -18.90
N VAL A 485 21.90 10.99 -17.56
CA VAL A 485 21.58 12.20 -16.79
C VAL A 485 22.62 13.30 -17.04
N ALA A 486 23.91 12.96 -17.05
CA ALA A 486 24.99 13.92 -17.33
C ALA A 486 24.95 14.44 -18.78
N MET A 487 24.61 13.60 -19.75
CA MET A 487 24.41 14.01 -21.14
C MET A 487 23.20 14.95 -21.29
N ALA A 488 22.10 14.66 -20.59
CA ALA A 488 20.86 15.43 -20.65
C ALA A 488 21.00 16.87 -20.11
N GLN A 489 22.00 17.15 -19.27
CA GLN A 489 22.30 18.52 -18.81
C GLN A 489 22.84 19.41 -19.94
N LYS A 490 23.39 18.83 -21.00
CA LYS A 490 23.91 19.54 -22.17
C LYS A 490 22.91 19.47 -23.31
N VAL A 491 21.96 20.41 -23.30
CA VAL A 491 20.93 20.49 -24.34
C VAL A 491 21.56 20.92 -25.68
N PRO A 492 21.40 20.16 -26.78
CA PRO A 492 21.88 20.58 -28.10
C PRO A 492 21.12 21.79 -28.65
N ASP A 493 21.81 22.66 -29.40
CA ASP A 493 21.19 23.86 -30.01
C ASP A 493 20.08 23.51 -31.03
N GLU A 494 20.25 22.41 -31.77
CA GLU A 494 19.28 21.90 -32.75
C GLU A 494 18.13 21.09 -32.11
N GLY A 495 18.18 20.92 -30.78
CA GLY A 495 17.26 20.08 -30.02
C GLY A 495 17.68 18.61 -29.98
N TRP A 496 16.92 17.81 -29.23
CA TRP A 496 17.19 16.40 -29.06
C TRP A 496 16.85 15.62 -30.33
N THR A 497 17.66 14.60 -30.62
CA THR A 497 17.50 13.69 -31.77
C THR A 497 17.55 12.26 -31.27
N MET A 498 16.66 11.41 -31.79
CA MET A 498 16.57 10.00 -31.47
C MET A 498 17.70 9.20 -32.11
N GLN A 499 17.91 7.96 -31.65
CA GLN A 499 18.97 7.07 -32.17
C GLN A 499 18.80 6.73 -33.67
N ASP A 500 17.59 6.82 -34.19
CA ASP A 500 17.28 6.61 -35.61
C ASP A 500 17.50 7.87 -36.48
N GLY A 501 17.99 8.97 -35.89
CA GLY A 501 18.26 10.23 -36.56
C GLY A 501 17.04 11.14 -36.71
N THR A 502 15.88 10.79 -36.15
CA THR A 502 14.68 11.64 -36.18
C THR A 502 14.68 12.67 -35.04
N PRO A 503 14.14 13.88 -35.25
CA PRO A 503 14.05 14.88 -34.18
C PRO A 503 13.08 14.42 -33.08
N TRP A 504 13.43 14.64 -31.82
CA TRP A 504 12.58 14.30 -30.68
C TRP A 504 11.28 15.12 -30.72
N PRO A 505 10.09 14.49 -30.76
CA PRO A 505 8.83 15.22 -30.86
C PRO A 505 8.54 16.10 -29.63
N GLY A 506 9.12 15.77 -28.47
CA GLY A 506 8.96 16.48 -27.21
C GLY A 506 9.96 17.64 -26.98
N ASN A 507 10.66 18.13 -28.02
CA ASN A 507 11.64 19.21 -27.88
C ASN A 507 11.06 20.49 -27.25
N ASN A 508 9.76 20.76 -27.46
CA ASN A 508 9.04 21.83 -26.77
C ASN A 508 8.03 21.25 -25.76
N VAL A 509 8.34 21.39 -24.46
CA VAL A 509 7.51 20.87 -23.37
C VAL A 509 6.09 21.47 -23.34
N ARG A 510 5.91 22.68 -23.87
CA ARG A 510 4.59 23.36 -23.92
C ARG A 510 3.81 23.09 -25.21
N ASP A 511 4.47 22.61 -26.24
CA ASP A 511 3.89 22.36 -27.57
C ASP A 511 4.50 21.10 -28.21
N HIS A 512 3.88 19.95 -27.96
CA HIS A 512 4.31 18.68 -28.52
C HIS A 512 3.13 17.74 -28.77
N PRO A 513 3.22 16.82 -29.76
CA PRO A 513 2.20 15.82 -30.01
C PRO A 513 2.16 14.76 -28.89
N GLY A 514 1.03 14.07 -28.77
CA GLY A 514 0.93 12.89 -27.91
C GLY A 514 1.77 11.73 -28.45
N MET A 515 2.47 11.03 -27.56
CA MET A 515 3.36 9.92 -27.89
C MET A 515 2.99 8.70 -27.04
N ILE A 516 2.90 7.53 -27.65
CA ILE A 516 2.72 6.25 -26.95
C ILE A 516 3.73 5.26 -27.52
N GLN A 517 4.51 4.64 -26.64
CA GLN A 517 5.45 3.58 -27.00
C GLN A 517 5.25 2.37 -26.10
N VAL A 518 5.14 1.18 -26.70
CA VAL A 518 5.12 -0.09 -25.94
C VAL A 518 6.53 -0.66 -25.93
N LEU A 519 7.16 -0.72 -24.75
CA LEU A 519 8.56 -1.12 -24.58
C LEU A 519 8.70 -2.62 -24.25
N LEU A 520 7.82 -3.15 -23.39
CA LEU A 520 7.75 -4.57 -23.03
C LEU A 520 6.34 -5.11 -23.27
N GLY A 521 6.19 -6.42 -23.48
CA GLY A 521 4.91 -7.11 -23.61
C GLY A 521 4.95 -8.29 -24.60
N HIS A 522 3.78 -8.79 -24.98
CA HIS A 522 3.63 -10.02 -25.79
C HIS A 522 4.28 -9.96 -27.19
N SER A 523 4.32 -8.77 -27.79
CA SER A 523 4.99 -8.51 -29.08
C SER A 523 6.42 -7.98 -28.93
N GLY A 524 6.90 -7.88 -27.69
CA GLY A 524 8.18 -7.26 -27.34
C GLY A 524 9.26 -8.28 -26.99
N VAL A 525 10.30 -7.77 -26.33
CA VAL A 525 11.48 -8.56 -25.94
C VAL A 525 11.15 -9.46 -24.74
N ARG A 526 11.56 -10.73 -24.80
CA ARG A 526 11.41 -11.73 -23.73
C ARG A 526 12.55 -11.62 -22.72
N ASP A 527 12.36 -12.20 -21.53
CA ASP A 527 13.42 -12.29 -20.53
C ASP A 527 14.57 -13.21 -20.99
N VAL A 528 15.64 -13.28 -20.22
CA VAL A 528 16.82 -14.12 -20.53
C VAL A 528 16.53 -15.62 -20.51
N GLU A 529 15.42 -16.04 -19.89
CA GLU A 529 14.96 -17.44 -19.83
C GLU A 529 13.92 -17.76 -20.93
N GLY A 530 13.54 -16.78 -21.76
CA GLY A 530 12.55 -16.92 -22.83
C GLY A 530 11.08 -16.73 -22.40
N ASN A 531 10.84 -16.33 -21.15
CA ASN A 531 9.50 -16.03 -20.63
C ASN A 531 9.07 -14.60 -20.96
N GLU A 532 7.76 -14.38 -20.90
CA GLU A 532 7.16 -13.07 -21.14
C GLU A 532 7.21 -12.19 -19.88
N LEU A 533 7.42 -10.89 -20.10
CA LEU A 533 7.42 -9.87 -19.07
C LEU A 533 6.10 -9.06 -19.11
N PRO A 534 5.67 -8.49 -17.98
CA PRO A 534 4.53 -7.58 -17.97
C PRO A 534 4.71 -6.44 -18.97
N ARG A 535 3.60 -6.01 -19.56
CA ARG A 535 3.62 -4.92 -20.56
C ARG A 535 4.09 -3.62 -19.91
N LEU A 536 4.99 -2.89 -20.57
CA LEU A 536 5.41 -1.55 -20.17
C LEU A 536 5.07 -0.56 -21.28
N VAL A 537 4.25 0.44 -20.98
CA VAL A 537 3.79 1.46 -21.93
C VAL A 537 4.25 2.83 -21.46
N TYR A 538 5.04 3.51 -22.27
CA TYR A 538 5.38 4.92 -22.11
C TYR A 538 4.30 5.78 -22.76
N VAL A 539 3.81 6.79 -22.06
CA VAL A 539 2.80 7.73 -22.55
C VAL A 539 3.25 9.16 -22.25
N SER A 540 3.32 9.99 -23.28
CA SER A 540 3.37 11.45 -23.15
C SER A 540 2.11 12.01 -23.78
N ARG A 541 1.33 12.75 -23.02
CA ARG A 541 0.10 13.36 -23.55
C ARG A 541 0.41 14.56 -24.44
N GLU A 542 -0.53 14.91 -25.31
CA GLU A 542 -0.40 16.11 -26.13
C GLU A 542 -0.53 17.36 -25.27
N LYS A 543 0.35 18.35 -25.49
CA LYS A 543 0.28 19.66 -24.84
C LYS A 543 0.36 20.75 -25.90
N ARG A 544 -0.47 21.78 -25.73
CA ARG A 544 -0.51 22.98 -26.58
C ARG A 544 -0.66 24.22 -25.70
N PRO A 545 -0.07 25.38 -26.05
CA PRO A 545 -0.06 26.57 -25.19
C PRO A 545 -1.44 27.12 -24.81
N SER A 546 -2.46 26.88 -25.62
CA SER A 546 -3.82 27.37 -25.39
C SER A 546 -4.71 26.45 -24.53
N PHE A 547 -4.20 25.32 -24.07
CA PHE A 547 -4.96 24.32 -23.32
C PHE A 547 -4.46 24.20 -21.87
N ASP A 548 -5.39 24.24 -20.90
CA ASP A 548 -5.07 23.83 -19.53
C ASP A 548 -4.92 22.31 -19.50
N HIS A 549 -3.86 21.85 -18.86
CA HIS A 549 -3.49 20.45 -18.80
C HIS A 549 -3.72 19.85 -17.41
N HIS A 550 -4.17 20.61 -16.41
CA HIS A 550 -4.61 20.07 -15.11
C HIS A 550 -3.59 19.17 -14.38
N LYS A 551 -2.29 19.36 -14.63
CA LYS A 551 -1.16 18.67 -13.95
C LYS A 551 -1.38 17.14 -13.88
N LYS A 552 -1.20 16.54 -12.69
CA LYS A 552 -1.31 15.10 -12.43
C LYS A 552 -2.71 14.55 -12.73
N ALA A 553 -3.78 15.28 -12.39
CA ALA A 553 -5.15 14.83 -12.67
C ALA A 553 -5.39 14.59 -14.17
N GLY A 554 -4.93 15.52 -15.01
CA GLY A 554 -5.02 15.38 -16.47
C GLY A 554 -4.15 14.25 -17.02
N ALA A 555 -2.95 14.04 -16.46
CA ALA A 555 -2.08 12.91 -16.82
C ALA A 555 -2.75 11.55 -16.50
N MET A 556 -3.31 11.42 -15.29
CA MET A 556 -4.02 10.21 -14.85
C MET A 556 -5.27 9.93 -15.68
N ASN A 557 -6.01 10.97 -16.08
CA ASN A 557 -7.18 10.83 -16.94
C ASN A 557 -6.79 10.41 -18.37
N ALA A 558 -5.70 10.96 -18.92
CA ALA A 558 -5.16 10.53 -20.21
C ALA A 558 -4.71 9.06 -20.18
N LEU A 559 -3.99 8.64 -19.13
CA LEU A 559 -3.63 7.23 -18.91
C LEU A 559 -4.86 6.33 -18.83
N MET A 560 -5.91 6.74 -18.11
CA MET A 560 -7.14 5.96 -17.99
C MET A 560 -7.82 5.73 -19.35
N ARG A 561 -7.79 6.72 -20.25
CA ARG A 561 -8.32 6.60 -21.61
C ARG A 561 -7.44 5.71 -22.49
N ALA A 562 -6.13 5.93 -22.49
CA ALA A 562 -5.20 5.12 -23.26
C ALA A 562 -5.23 3.64 -22.84
N SER A 563 -5.21 3.35 -21.54
CA SER A 563 -5.20 1.97 -21.06
C SER A 563 -6.54 1.26 -21.31
N ALA A 564 -7.67 1.99 -21.35
CA ALA A 564 -8.96 1.41 -21.75
C ALA A 564 -8.98 0.88 -23.19
N ILE A 565 -8.12 1.40 -24.07
CA ILE A 565 -8.02 0.93 -25.46
C ILE A 565 -6.99 -0.21 -25.56
N ILE A 566 -5.89 -0.11 -24.80
CA ILE A 566 -4.72 -1.00 -24.94
C ILE A 566 -4.87 -2.32 -24.16
N SER A 567 -5.40 -2.29 -22.94
CA SER A 567 -5.53 -3.46 -22.04
C SER A 567 -6.93 -3.60 -21.45
N ASN A 568 -7.59 -2.48 -21.16
CA ASN A 568 -8.90 -2.39 -20.53
C ASN A 568 -9.01 -3.19 -19.21
N ALA A 569 -8.03 -3.02 -18.32
CA ALA A 569 -8.08 -3.70 -17.02
C ALA A 569 -9.21 -3.15 -16.13
N PRO A 570 -10.02 -3.98 -15.46
CA PRO A 570 -11.11 -3.52 -14.58
C PRO A 570 -10.61 -2.81 -13.31
N TYR A 571 -9.33 -3.01 -12.95
CA TYR A 571 -8.69 -2.41 -11.80
C TYR A 571 -7.46 -1.59 -12.19
N LEU A 572 -7.26 -0.47 -11.48
CA LEU A 572 -6.21 0.51 -11.73
C LEU A 572 -5.45 0.79 -10.44
N LEU A 573 -4.16 0.49 -10.37
CA LEU A 573 -3.31 0.92 -9.26
C LEU A 573 -2.61 2.22 -9.62
N ASN A 574 -2.67 3.22 -8.74
CA ASN A 574 -1.86 4.43 -8.89
C ASN A 574 -0.65 4.41 -7.95
N VAL A 575 0.50 4.87 -8.45
CA VAL A 575 1.75 4.95 -7.69
C VAL A 575 2.51 6.21 -8.13
N ASP A 576 3.05 6.94 -7.17
CA ASP A 576 3.99 8.06 -7.45
C ASP A 576 5.37 7.53 -7.86
N CYS A 577 6.12 8.30 -8.64
CA CYS A 577 7.45 7.88 -9.11
C CYS A 577 8.44 7.58 -7.97
N ASP A 578 8.26 8.20 -6.81
CA ASP A 578 9.07 8.02 -5.59
C ASP A 578 8.57 6.89 -4.67
N HIS A 579 7.52 6.16 -5.05
CA HIS A 579 6.98 5.04 -4.28
C HIS A 579 7.14 3.72 -5.03
N TYR A 580 7.72 2.72 -4.39
CA TYR A 580 7.95 1.39 -4.95
C TYR A 580 7.15 0.31 -4.20
N ILE A 581 6.97 -0.84 -4.85
CA ILE A 581 6.31 -2.00 -4.26
C ILE A 581 7.31 -2.74 -3.36
N ASN A 582 7.12 -2.62 -2.05
CA ASN A 582 7.95 -3.27 -1.04
C ASN A 582 7.48 -4.71 -0.74
N ASN A 583 6.17 -4.96 -0.75
CA ASN A 583 5.59 -6.29 -0.63
C ASN A 583 5.05 -6.75 -1.98
N SER A 584 5.67 -7.78 -2.56
CA SER A 584 5.30 -8.30 -3.88
C SER A 584 3.87 -8.86 -3.97
N LYS A 585 3.23 -9.11 -2.82
CA LYS A 585 1.87 -9.64 -2.70
C LYS A 585 0.78 -8.56 -2.61
N ALA A 586 1.14 -7.27 -2.67
CA ALA A 586 0.21 -6.16 -2.50
C ALA A 586 -1.00 -6.22 -3.47
N LEU A 587 -0.78 -6.61 -4.73
CA LEU A 587 -1.86 -6.76 -5.71
C LEU A 587 -2.83 -7.88 -5.33
N ARG A 588 -2.31 -9.03 -4.91
CA ARG A 588 -3.10 -10.18 -4.44
C ARG A 588 -3.92 -9.81 -3.19
N GLU A 589 -3.34 -9.03 -2.28
CA GLU A 589 -4.07 -8.52 -1.10
C GLU A 589 -5.22 -7.59 -1.49
N ALA A 590 -5.02 -6.70 -2.46
CA ALA A 590 -6.08 -5.85 -2.97
C ALA A 590 -7.21 -6.68 -3.61
N MET A 591 -6.87 -7.72 -4.38
CA MET A 591 -7.83 -8.61 -5.02
C MET A 591 -8.67 -9.41 -4.03
N CYS A 592 -8.13 -9.75 -2.85
CA CYS A 592 -8.92 -10.37 -1.77
C CYS A 592 -10.14 -9.54 -1.36
N PHE A 593 -10.07 -8.21 -1.50
CA PHE A 593 -11.21 -7.33 -1.25
C PHE A 593 -12.05 -7.11 -2.51
N MET A 594 -11.40 -6.78 -3.63
CA MET A 594 -12.10 -6.35 -4.85
C MET A 594 -12.85 -7.48 -5.55
N MET A 595 -12.31 -8.70 -5.49
CA MET A 595 -12.88 -9.90 -6.11
C MET A 595 -13.76 -10.73 -5.17
N ASP A 596 -13.93 -10.32 -3.90
CA ASP A 596 -14.85 -11.01 -2.99
C ASP A 596 -16.31 -10.92 -3.54
N PRO A 597 -16.97 -12.05 -3.85
CA PRO A 597 -18.32 -12.05 -4.42
C PRO A 597 -19.36 -11.37 -3.53
N THR A 598 -19.14 -11.39 -2.21
CA THR A 598 -20.13 -10.90 -1.23
C THR A 598 -19.99 -9.40 -0.97
N SER A 599 -18.76 -8.92 -0.80
CA SER A 599 -18.49 -7.55 -0.36
C SER A 599 -17.74 -6.70 -1.39
N GLY A 600 -17.06 -7.32 -2.36
CA GLY A 600 -16.19 -6.67 -3.35
C GLY A 600 -16.90 -5.79 -4.36
N LYS A 601 -18.15 -6.13 -4.74
CA LYS A 601 -18.94 -5.38 -5.73
C LYS A 601 -19.19 -3.91 -5.36
N LYS A 602 -19.14 -3.55 -4.07
CA LYS A 602 -19.33 -2.17 -3.58
C LYS A 602 -18.03 -1.43 -3.30
N ILE A 603 -16.89 -2.09 -3.47
CA ILE A 603 -15.60 -1.49 -3.18
C ILE A 603 -15.16 -0.70 -4.42
N CYS A 604 -14.96 0.61 -4.25
CA CYS A 604 -14.42 1.46 -5.30
C CYS A 604 -12.90 1.49 -5.30
N TYR A 605 -12.26 1.46 -4.13
CA TYR A 605 -10.81 1.37 -4.05
C TYR A 605 -10.30 0.75 -2.74
N VAL A 606 -9.08 0.23 -2.79
CA VAL A 606 -8.30 -0.26 -1.65
C VAL A 606 -7.09 0.67 -1.47
N GLN A 607 -7.06 1.39 -0.35
CA GLN A 607 -5.96 2.28 0.03
C GLN A 607 -4.98 1.55 0.94
N PHE A 608 -3.70 1.66 0.64
CA PHE A 608 -2.61 1.19 1.50
C PHE A 608 -1.98 2.36 2.27
N PRO A 609 -1.39 2.12 3.46
CA PRO A 609 -0.60 3.12 4.18
C PRO A 609 0.61 3.54 3.35
N GLN A 610 0.86 4.85 3.28
CA GLN A 610 2.14 5.36 2.79
C GLN A 610 3.16 5.24 3.92
N ARG A 611 4.30 4.61 3.62
CA ARG A 611 5.44 4.51 4.54
C ARG A 611 6.66 5.04 3.82
N PHE A 612 7.58 5.63 4.57
CA PHE A 612 8.79 6.22 3.98
C PHE A 612 10.05 5.58 4.52
N ASP A 613 11.07 5.51 3.67
CA ASP A 613 12.44 5.15 4.00
C ASP A 613 13.28 6.42 4.27
N GLY A 614 14.51 6.25 4.77
CA GLY A 614 15.45 7.36 4.97
C GLY A 614 15.06 8.35 6.07
N ILE A 615 14.14 7.97 6.96
CA ILE A 615 13.72 8.82 8.08
C ILE A 615 14.72 8.66 9.22
N ASP A 616 15.26 9.78 9.70
CA ASP A 616 16.12 9.79 10.89
C ASP A 616 15.43 9.09 12.08
N SER A 617 16.24 8.44 12.91
CA SER A 617 15.88 7.84 14.18
C SER A 617 15.00 8.75 15.05
N HIS A 618 15.29 10.06 15.05
CA HIS A 618 14.52 11.03 15.82
C HIS A 618 13.27 11.54 15.10
N ASP A 619 13.06 11.32 13.79
CA ASP A 619 11.93 11.84 12.99
C ASP A 619 11.38 13.21 13.46
N ARG A 620 12.27 14.22 13.54
CA ARG A 620 11.91 15.55 14.06
C ARG A 620 10.81 16.24 13.26
N TYR A 621 10.68 15.90 11.98
CA TYR A 621 9.67 16.47 11.08
C TYR A 621 8.35 15.69 11.06
N SER A 622 8.24 14.64 11.88
CA SER A 622 7.04 13.78 11.97
C SER A 622 6.61 13.27 10.58
N ASN A 623 7.57 12.92 9.73
CA ASN A 623 7.34 12.51 8.35
C ASN A 623 6.60 11.17 8.25
N ARG A 624 6.71 10.31 9.29
CA ARG A 624 5.96 9.03 9.33
C ARG A 624 4.45 9.22 9.37
N ASN A 625 3.97 10.36 9.91
CA ASN A 625 2.56 10.70 10.06
C ASN A 625 1.70 9.52 10.59
N VAL A 626 2.20 8.85 11.64
CA VAL A 626 1.61 7.61 12.16
C VAL A 626 0.22 7.84 12.75
N VAL A 627 -0.07 9.01 13.31
CA VAL A 627 -1.42 9.30 13.85
C VAL A 627 -2.46 9.26 12.73
N PHE A 628 -2.18 9.87 11.58
CA PHE A 628 -3.08 9.84 10.45
C PHE A 628 -3.27 8.42 9.88
N PHE A 629 -2.19 7.72 9.59
CA PHE A 629 -2.27 6.40 8.94
C PHE A 629 -2.66 5.26 9.91
N ASP A 630 -2.23 5.30 11.16
CA ASP A 630 -2.45 4.21 12.12
C ASP A 630 -3.63 4.44 13.09
N ILE A 631 -4.15 5.66 13.23
CA ILE A 631 -5.31 5.95 14.09
C ILE A 631 -6.48 6.41 13.21
N ASN A 632 -6.34 7.53 12.51
CA ASN A 632 -7.46 8.15 11.79
C ASN A 632 -8.00 7.24 10.67
N MET A 633 -7.14 6.73 9.80
CA MET A 633 -7.56 5.87 8.67
C MET A 633 -8.23 4.56 9.13
N LYS A 634 -7.81 3.98 10.26
CA LYS A 634 -8.47 2.80 10.84
C LYS A 634 -9.87 3.13 11.35
N GLY A 635 -10.08 4.34 11.88
CA GLY A 635 -11.38 4.88 12.25
C GLY A 635 -12.33 4.98 11.05
N LEU A 636 -11.85 5.62 9.97
CA LEU A 636 -12.62 5.80 8.74
C LEU A 636 -12.99 4.48 8.05
N ASP A 637 -12.09 3.49 8.08
CA ASP A 637 -12.37 2.17 7.48
C ASP A 637 -13.57 1.45 8.10
N GLY A 638 -13.88 1.74 9.36
CA GLY A 638 -15.06 1.22 10.05
C GLY A 638 -16.38 1.90 9.64
N LEU A 639 -16.30 3.10 9.08
CA LEU A 639 -17.44 3.88 8.60
C LEU A 639 -17.73 3.55 7.13
N GLN A 640 -17.27 4.36 6.19
CA GLN A 640 -17.42 4.13 4.76
C GLN A 640 -16.11 3.73 4.07
N GLY A 641 -14.97 3.92 4.72
CA GLY A 641 -13.66 3.60 4.16
C GLY A 641 -12.68 4.77 4.31
N PRO A 642 -11.37 4.55 4.12
CA PRO A 642 -10.38 5.63 4.13
C PRO A 642 -10.60 6.61 2.97
N ILE A 643 -10.11 7.84 3.11
CA ILE A 643 -9.98 8.78 2.00
C ILE A 643 -8.83 8.37 1.07
N TYR A 644 -8.90 8.78 -0.19
CA TYR A 644 -7.80 8.61 -1.15
C TYR A 644 -6.73 9.68 -0.93
N VAL A 645 -5.46 9.26 -0.88
CA VAL A 645 -4.30 10.10 -0.47
C VAL A 645 -3.20 10.21 -1.54
N GLY A 646 -3.52 9.93 -2.81
CA GLY A 646 -2.65 10.26 -3.94
C GLY A 646 -1.72 9.17 -4.47
N THR A 647 -1.47 8.08 -3.72
CA THR A 647 -0.61 6.95 -4.14
C THR A 647 -0.96 5.66 -3.38
N GLY A 648 -0.56 4.51 -3.92
CA GLY A 648 -0.72 3.20 -3.29
C GLY A 648 -2.19 2.79 -3.18
N CYS A 649 -2.99 3.06 -4.21
CA CYS A 649 -4.43 2.87 -4.20
C CYS A 649 -4.91 2.09 -5.43
N VAL A 650 -5.60 0.97 -5.21
CA VAL A 650 -6.18 0.14 -6.28
C VAL A 650 -7.65 0.49 -6.47
N PHE A 651 -7.96 1.17 -7.57
CA PHE A 651 -9.30 1.60 -7.96
C PHE A 651 -10.02 0.58 -8.83
N ARG A 652 -11.35 0.60 -8.74
CA ARG A 652 -12.26 0.00 -9.73
C ARG A 652 -12.50 1.01 -10.84
N ARG A 653 -12.18 0.64 -12.08
CA ARG A 653 -12.34 1.48 -13.27
C ARG A 653 -13.76 2.05 -13.43
N GLN A 654 -14.78 1.20 -13.28
CA GLN A 654 -16.19 1.63 -13.35
C GLN A 654 -16.56 2.71 -12.33
N ALA A 655 -15.93 2.69 -11.15
CA ALA A 655 -16.17 3.73 -10.15
C ALA A 655 -15.51 5.07 -10.55
N LEU A 656 -14.34 5.02 -11.21
CA LEU A 656 -13.69 6.21 -11.80
C LEU A 656 -14.46 6.75 -13.01
N TYR A 657 -15.18 5.90 -13.75
CA TYR A 657 -16.11 6.34 -14.80
C TYR A 657 -17.36 7.06 -14.27
N GLY A 658 -17.50 7.21 -12.96
CA GLY A 658 -18.61 7.94 -12.33
C GLY A 658 -19.94 7.18 -12.40
N TYR A 659 -19.92 5.85 -12.43
CA TYR A 659 -21.12 5.04 -12.22
C TYR A 659 -21.46 4.97 -10.72
N ASP A 660 -22.76 4.85 -10.40
CA ASP A 660 -23.22 4.67 -9.03
C ASP A 660 -22.89 3.27 -8.50
N ALA A 661 -22.70 3.16 -7.18
CA ALA A 661 -22.48 1.87 -6.55
C ALA A 661 -23.69 0.93 -6.71
N PRO A 662 -23.48 -0.37 -6.94
CA PRO A 662 -24.57 -1.30 -7.15
C PRO A 662 -25.52 -1.36 -5.94
N ILE A 663 -26.82 -1.20 -6.22
CA ILE A 663 -27.87 -1.19 -5.20
C ILE A 663 -28.09 -2.63 -4.71
N LYS A 664 -28.17 -2.83 -3.38
CA LYS A 664 -28.60 -4.14 -2.84
C LYS A 664 -30.08 -4.30 -3.18
N LYS A 665 -30.44 -5.26 -4.04
CA LYS A 665 -31.83 -5.75 -4.11
C LYS A 665 -32.19 -6.25 -2.69
N LYS A 666 -33.06 -5.53 -1.99
CA LYS A 666 -33.60 -6.02 -0.71
C LYS A 666 -34.29 -7.35 -1.03
N ARG A 667 -33.93 -8.43 -0.34
CA ARG A 667 -34.73 -9.65 -0.37
C ARG A 667 -36.15 -9.24 0.06
N PRO A 668 -37.21 -9.62 -0.66
CA PRO A 668 -38.57 -9.38 -0.18
C PRO A 668 -38.66 -10.00 1.22
N GLY A 669 -38.91 -9.17 2.23
CA GLY A 669 -39.02 -9.66 3.60
C GLY A 669 -40.12 -10.70 3.61
N LYS A 670 -39.79 -11.93 4.04
CA LYS A 670 -40.81 -12.91 4.41
C LYS A 670 -41.56 -12.29 5.59
N ALA A 671 -42.69 -11.65 5.32
CA ALA A 671 -43.63 -11.27 6.36
C ALA A 671 -44.16 -12.57 6.96
N CYS A 672 -43.71 -12.91 8.16
CA CYS A 672 -44.38 -13.92 8.96
C CYS A 672 -45.72 -13.33 9.39
N ASN A 673 -46.83 -13.91 8.92
CA ASN A 673 -48.19 -13.58 9.35
C ASN A 673 -48.51 -14.17 10.73
N CYS A 674 -47.57 -14.03 11.67
CA CYS A 674 -47.74 -14.49 13.03
C CYS A 674 -47.62 -13.24 13.91
N TRP A 675 -48.73 -12.52 14.12
CA TRP A 675 -49.21 -11.96 15.40
C TRP A 675 -50.26 -10.82 15.19
N PRO A 676 -51.28 -10.69 16.05
CA PRO A 676 -52.41 -9.78 15.83
C PRO A 676 -52.12 -8.30 16.15
N LYS A 677 -52.84 -7.44 15.43
CA LYS A 677 -52.67 -5.99 15.25
C LYS A 677 -52.93 -5.05 16.45
N TRP A 678 -52.85 -5.48 17.71
CA TRP A 678 -53.22 -4.60 18.85
C TRP A 678 -52.08 -4.17 19.79
N CYS A 679 -50.83 -4.62 19.65
CA CYS A 679 -49.78 -4.29 20.63
C CYS A 679 -48.72 -3.25 20.19
N CYS A 680 -49.03 -2.31 19.28
CA CYS A 680 -48.07 -1.27 18.85
C CYS A 680 -48.64 0.15 18.90
N LEU A 681 -49.24 0.55 20.03
CA LEU A 681 -49.36 1.97 20.38
C LEU A 681 -48.21 2.36 21.31
N CYS A 682 -47.09 2.80 20.71
CA CYS A 682 -46.16 3.81 21.22
C CYS A 682 -45.02 3.96 20.20
N CYS A 683 -44.74 5.19 19.78
CA CYS A 683 -43.70 5.63 18.81
C CYS A 683 -44.10 5.69 17.32
N GLY A 684 -44.79 6.77 16.95
CA GLY A 684 -44.94 7.20 15.55
C GLY A 684 -45.22 8.70 15.42
N SER A 685 -44.19 9.54 15.57
CA SER A 685 -44.29 10.98 15.28
C SER A 685 -44.42 11.24 13.78
N ARG A 686 -45.52 11.91 13.43
CA ARG A 686 -45.92 12.38 12.10
C ARG A 686 -44.90 13.35 11.49
N LYS A 687 -44.54 13.17 10.22
CA LYS A 687 -44.12 14.27 9.33
C LYS A 687 -45.05 14.32 8.11
N ASN A 688 -45.77 15.43 8.02
CA ASN A 688 -46.65 15.82 6.91
C ASN A 688 -45.86 15.98 5.61
N LYS A 689 -46.34 15.38 4.51
CA LYS A 689 -46.07 15.85 3.14
C LYS A 689 -47.40 16.21 2.47
N LYS A 690 -47.54 17.48 2.11
CA LYS A 690 -48.63 18.02 1.29
C LYS A 690 -48.60 17.34 -0.09
N VAL A 691 -49.71 16.73 -0.49
CA VAL A 691 -49.98 16.24 -1.84
C VAL A 691 -50.90 17.26 -2.53
N LYS A 692 -50.51 17.74 -3.72
CA LYS A 692 -51.41 18.45 -4.66
C LYS A 692 -52.23 17.42 -5.45
N PRO A 693 -53.52 17.67 -5.77
CA PRO A 693 -54.41 16.65 -6.29
C PRO A 693 -54.29 16.46 -7.82
N LYS A 694 -54.28 15.20 -8.27
CA LYS A 694 -54.57 14.80 -9.65
C LYS A 694 -56.08 14.57 -9.77
N LYS A 695 -56.72 15.22 -10.74
CA LYS A 695 -58.13 15.04 -11.10
C LYS A 695 -58.39 13.63 -11.63
N GLU A 696 -59.48 13.05 -11.14
CA GLU A 696 -60.09 11.79 -11.59
C GLU A 696 -60.58 11.86 -13.05
N LYS A 697 -60.50 10.73 -13.77
CA LYS A 697 -61.52 10.33 -14.74
C LYS A 697 -61.80 8.83 -14.62
N LYS A 698 -63.08 8.54 -14.38
CA LYS A 698 -63.71 7.24 -14.09
C LYS A 698 -63.61 6.25 -15.25
N LYS A 699 -63.39 4.97 -14.94
CA LYS A 699 -63.81 3.83 -15.78
C LYS A 699 -65.29 3.53 -15.49
N LYS A 700 -66.12 3.48 -16.53
CA LYS A 700 -67.45 2.85 -16.53
C LYS A 700 -67.44 1.72 -17.55
N THR A 701 -67.81 0.53 -17.11
CA THR A 701 -68.18 -0.62 -17.93
C THR A 701 -69.67 -0.53 -18.29
N LYS A 702 -70.03 -0.73 -19.57
CA LYS A 702 -71.25 -1.44 -19.99
C LYS A 702 -71.19 -1.82 -21.46
N LEU A 703 -71.73 -3.00 -21.72
CA LEU A 703 -71.74 -3.83 -22.92
C LEU A 703 -72.94 -3.50 -23.84
N MET A 704 -72.84 -3.96 -25.11
CA MET A 704 -73.93 -4.20 -26.10
C MET A 704 -74.57 -2.93 -26.74
N GLU A 705 -74.91 -2.84 -28.03
CA GLU A 705 -75.06 -3.79 -29.14
C GLU A 705 -75.26 -2.96 -30.44
N ALA A 706 -74.71 -3.37 -31.58
CA ALA A 706 -75.40 -3.62 -32.88
C ALA A 706 -74.55 -3.02 -34.02
N SER A 707 -74.40 -3.56 -35.23
CA SER A 707 -74.79 -4.82 -35.88
C SER A 707 -74.16 -4.81 -37.30
N LYS A 708 -74.05 -6.00 -37.91
CA LYS A 708 -73.81 -6.32 -39.35
C LYS A 708 -72.34 -6.34 -39.81
N GLN A 709 -71.75 -7.55 -39.91
CA GLN A 709 -71.72 -8.46 -41.09
C GLN A 709 -70.43 -8.24 -41.89
N ILE A 710 -69.38 -9.05 -41.65
CA ILE A 710 -69.09 -10.38 -42.24
C ILE A 710 -68.22 -10.26 -43.51
N HIS A 711 -67.00 -10.81 -43.37
CA HIS A 711 -66.10 -11.39 -44.35
C HIS A 711 -65.62 -10.60 -45.58
N ALA A 712 -64.29 -10.52 -45.64
CA ALA A 712 -63.41 -10.84 -46.77
C ALA A 712 -62.43 -9.71 -47.14
N LEU A 713 -61.15 -10.12 -47.25
CA LEU A 713 -60.02 -9.47 -47.94
C LEU A 713 -59.13 -8.54 -47.11
N GLU A 714 -58.32 -9.12 -46.21
CA GLU A 714 -56.92 -9.54 -46.50
C GLU A 714 -56.05 -8.65 -47.41
N ASN A 715 -56.22 -7.33 -47.43
CA ASN A 715 -55.28 -6.41 -48.11
C ASN A 715 -55.03 -5.07 -47.38
N ILE A 716 -55.35 -4.97 -46.08
CA ILE A 716 -55.09 -3.77 -45.26
C ILE A 716 -54.18 -4.07 -44.05
N GLU A 717 -53.86 -5.35 -43.79
CA GLU A 717 -53.10 -5.76 -42.60
C GLU A 717 -51.58 -5.60 -42.75
N GLU A 718 -51.03 -5.58 -43.98
CA GLU A 718 -49.59 -5.37 -44.20
C GLU A 718 -49.15 -3.89 -44.11
N GLY A 719 -50.08 -2.94 -44.23
CA GLY A 719 -49.77 -1.50 -44.18
C GLY A 719 -49.75 -0.90 -42.76
N LEU A 720 -50.48 -1.50 -41.82
CA LEU A 720 -50.54 -1.04 -40.43
C LEU A 720 -49.46 -1.68 -39.55
N ILE A 721 -49.12 -2.96 -39.81
CA ILE A 721 -48.02 -3.65 -39.12
C ILE A 721 -46.66 -3.03 -39.49
N LYS A 722 -46.45 -2.61 -40.75
CA LYS A 722 -45.23 -1.87 -41.13
C LYS A 722 -45.09 -0.51 -40.45
N LYS A 723 -46.20 0.22 -40.24
CA LYS A 723 -46.16 1.52 -39.55
C LYS A 723 -45.94 1.40 -38.05
N ASP A 724 -46.50 0.39 -37.40
CA ASP A 724 -46.29 0.17 -35.97
C ASP A 724 -44.90 -0.42 -35.69
N ILE A 725 -44.35 -1.25 -36.59
CA ILE A 725 -42.96 -1.72 -36.53
C ILE A 725 -41.98 -0.57 -36.84
N GLU A 726 -42.22 0.26 -37.87
CA GLU A 726 -41.38 1.43 -38.15
C GLU A 726 -41.48 2.49 -37.03
N GLU A 727 -42.62 2.64 -36.35
CA GLU A 727 -42.74 3.55 -35.20
C GLU A 727 -42.10 2.99 -33.91
N GLU A 728 -42.07 1.67 -33.70
CA GLU A 728 -41.34 1.03 -32.59
C GLU A 728 -39.84 0.94 -32.86
N GLU A 729 -39.41 0.67 -34.09
CA GLU A 729 -38.00 0.73 -34.53
C GLU A 729 -37.50 2.17 -34.44
N MET A 730 -38.25 3.17 -34.92
CA MET A 730 -37.86 4.59 -34.81
C MET A 730 -37.89 5.11 -33.36
N LYS A 731 -38.71 4.56 -32.46
CA LYS A 731 -38.66 4.88 -31.01
C LYS A 731 -37.48 4.20 -30.32
N THR A 732 -37.15 2.97 -30.71
CA THR A 732 -36.01 2.22 -30.19
C THR A 732 -34.69 2.83 -30.68
N GLU A 733 -34.61 3.21 -31.95
CA GLU A 733 -33.52 3.99 -32.56
C GLU A 733 -33.39 5.38 -31.95
N LYS A 734 -34.49 6.11 -31.73
CA LYS A 734 -34.42 7.41 -31.02
C LYS A 734 -33.94 7.22 -29.57
N SER A 735 -34.27 6.11 -28.90
CA SER A 735 -33.80 5.82 -27.54
C SER A 735 -32.32 5.40 -27.52
N SER A 736 -31.87 4.60 -28.50
CA SER A 736 -30.49 4.16 -28.64
C SER A 736 -29.58 5.31 -29.06
N LEU A 737 -30.02 6.14 -30.02
CA LEU A 737 -29.34 7.37 -30.44
C LEU A 737 -29.25 8.38 -29.29
N THR A 738 -30.34 8.56 -28.51
CA THR A 738 -30.31 9.41 -27.31
C THR A 738 -29.38 8.86 -26.22
N SER A 739 -29.24 7.53 -26.11
CA SER A 739 -28.30 6.90 -25.17
C SER A 739 -26.85 7.04 -25.62
N GLN A 740 -26.58 6.95 -26.92
CA GLN A 740 -25.27 7.09 -27.52
C GLN A 740 -24.77 8.54 -27.43
N VAL A 741 -25.62 9.52 -27.75
CA VAL A 741 -25.31 10.96 -27.58
C VAL A 741 -24.99 11.31 -26.12
N LYS A 742 -25.64 10.65 -25.15
CA LYS A 742 -25.32 10.82 -23.72
C LYS A 742 -23.97 10.21 -23.36
N LEU A 743 -23.64 9.05 -23.91
CA LEU A 743 -22.34 8.40 -23.70
C LEU A 743 -21.22 9.23 -24.34
N GLU A 744 -21.42 9.75 -25.56
CA GLU A 744 -20.46 10.63 -26.24
C GLU A 744 -20.22 11.92 -25.46
N LYS A 745 -21.29 12.55 -24.94
CA LYS A 745 -21.15 13.72 -24.07
C LYS A 745 -20.39 13.38 -22.78
N LYS A 746 -20.58 12.18 -22.23
CA LYS A 746 -19.94 11.78 -20.98
C LYS A 746 -18.46 11.40 -21.18
N PHE A 747 -18.17 10.59 -22.19
CA PHE A 747 -16.88 9.90 -22.37
C PHE A 747 -16.03 10.44 -23.53
N GLY A 748 -16.63 11.19 -24.46
CA GLY A 748 -15.97 11.74 -25.65
C GLY A 748 -16.39 11.06 -26.95
N GLN A 749 -15.83 11.54 -28.05
CA GLN A 749 -16.25 11.18 -29.42
C GLN A 749 -15.72 9.82 -29.91
N SER A 750 -14.76 9.20 -29.20
CA SER A 750 -14.21 7.90 -29.60
C SER A 750 -15.24 6.78 -29.35
N LEU A 751 -15.69 6.15 -30.44
CA LEU A 751 -16.58 4.99 -30.40
C LEU A 751 -15.87 3.76 -29.81
N VAL A 752 -14.59 3.58 -30.12
CA VAL A 752 -13.77 2.46 -29.60
C VAL A 752 -13.63 2.56 -28.09
N PHE A 753 -13.29 3.76 -27.58
CA PHE A 753 -13.22 4.00 -26.14
C PHE A 753 -14.59 3.80 -25.47
N THR A 754 -15.65 4.37 -26.06
CA THR A 754 -17.01 4.25 -25.50
C THR A 754 -17.46 2.79 -25.42
N ALA A 755 -17.25 2.00 -26.47
CA ALA A 755 -17.54 0.57 -26.47
C ALA A 755 -16.73 -0.19 -25.41
N SER A 756 -15.44 0.16 -25.25
CA SER A 756 -14.58 -0.43 -24.22
C SER A 756 -15.08 -0.16 -22.80
N THR A 757 -15.61 1.04 -22.52
CA THR A 757 -16.12 1.38 -21.18
C THR A 757 -17.38 0.60 -20.77
N LEU A 758 -18.13 0.05 -21.73
CA LEU A 758 -19.34 -0.75 -21.48
C LEU A 758 -19.02 -2.20 -21.04
N LEU A 759 -17.76 -2.64 -21.18
CA LEU A 759 -17.32 -3.97 -20.75
C LEU A 759 -16.99 -3.97 -19.25
N GLU A 760 -17.90 -4.47 -18.41
CA GLU A 760 -17.72 -4.48 -16.95
C GLU A 760 -16.51 -5.31 -16.48
N ASN A 761 -16.24 -6.43 -17.15
CA ASN A 761 -15.13 -7.33 -16.82
C ASN A 761 -13.81 -6.95 -17.52
N GLY A 762 -13.81 -5.87 -18.30
CA GLY A 762 -12.64 -5.43 -19.06
C GLY A 762 -12.37 -6.28 -20.30
N GLY A 763 -11.14 -6.17 -20.81
CA GLY A 763 -10.65 -6.84 -22.01
C GLY A 763 -10.82 -6.03 -23.29
N VAL A 764 -10.03 -6.40 -24.31
CA VAL A 764 -10.01 -5.75 -25.63
C VAL A 764 -10.76 -6.65 -26.63
N PRO A 765 -11.61 -6.09 -27.52
CA PRO A 765 -12.25 -6.87 -28.59
C PRO A 765 -11.20 -7.57 -29.47
N LYS A 766 -11.36 -8.88 -29.71
CA LYS A 766 -10.38 -9.73 -30.40
C LYS A 766 -10.16 -9.40 -31.89
N GLU A 767 -10.97 -8.51 -32.46
CA GLU A 767 -11.05 -8.23 -33.91
C GLU A 767 -10.23 -7.02 -34.37
N ALA A 768 -9.59 -6.27 -33.45
CA ALA A 768 -8.85 -5.05 -33.77
C ALA A 768 -7.34 -5.28 -33.90
N SER A 769 -6.72 -4.71 -34.94
CA SER A 769 -5.26 -4.77 -35.11
C SER A 769 -4.53 -3.95 -34.01
N PRO A 770 -3.38 -4.39 -33.49
CA PRO A 770 -2.63 -3.62 -32.49
C PRO A 770 -2.25 -2.21 -32.96
N ALA A 771 -1.93 -2.04 -34.24
CA ALA A 771 -1.59 -0.74 -34.82
C ALA A 771 -2.79 0.22 -34.86
N SER A 772 -3.99 -0.27 -35.19
CA SER A 772 -5.21 0.55 -35.12
C SER A 772 -5.55 0.97 -33.70
N LEU A 773 -5.36 0.08 -32.72
CA LEU A 773 -5.58 0.40 -31.30
C LEU A 773 -4.60 1.46 -30.80
N LEU A 774 -3.33 1.40 -31.20
CA LEU A 774 -2.35 2.43 -30.86
C LEU A 774 -2.69 3.79 -31.48
N LYS A 775 -3.13 3.81 -32.74
CA LYS A 775 -3.57 5.06 -33.41
C LYS A 775 -4.75 5.69 -32.68
N GLU A 776 -5.73 4.89 -32.29
CA GLU A 776 -6.88 5.35 -31.50
C GLU A 776 -6.46 5.81 -30.09
N ALA A 777 -5.52 5.09 -29.45
CA ALA A 777 -4.98 5.47 -28.15
C ALA A 777 -4.30 6.85 -28.19
N VAL A 778 -3.56 7.17 -29.25
CA VAL A 778 -2.97 8.50 -29.47
C VAL A 778 -4.06 9.58 -29.64
N GLN A 779 -5.15 9.26 -30.34
CA GLN A 779 -6.26 10.21 -30.51
C GLN A 779 -6.95 10.56 -29.18
N VAL A 780 -7.17 9.58 -28.29
CA VAL A 780 -7.88 9.84 -27.03
C VAL A 780 -7.02 10.56 -25.97
N ILE A 781 -5.70 10.63 -26.13
CA ILE A 781 -4.81 11.41 -25.25
C ILE A 781 -4.55 12.84 -25.76
N SER A 782 -5.23 13.26 -26.83
CA SER A 782 -5.12 14.61 -27.36
C SER A 782 -5.66 15.66 -26.37
N CYS A 783 -5.09 16.87 -26.42
CA CYS A 783 -5.43 17.94 -25.48
C CYS A 783 -6.89 18.42 -25.61
N GLY A 784 -7.44 18.36 -26.82
CA GLY A 784 -8.84 18.74 -27.09
C GLY A 784 -9.87 17.64 -26.83
N TYR A 785 -9.44 16.41 -26.45
CA TYR A 785 -10.38 15.31 -26.25
C TYR A 785 -11.38 15.56 -25.11
N GLU A 786 -10.95 16.30 -24.10
CA GLU A 786 -11.73 16.58 -22.89
C GLU A 786 -12.73 17.73 -23.10
N ASP A 787 -12.62 18.47 -24.21
CA ASP A 787 -13.48 19.59 -24.51
C ASP A 787 -14.94 19.15 -24.68
N LYS A 788 -15.84 19.86 -23.99
CA LYS A 788 -17.29 19.60 -23.99
C LYS A 788 -17.68 18.21 -23.47
N THR A 789 -16.77 17.50 -22.81
CA THR A 789 -17.06 16.24 -22.10
C THR A 789 -17.22 16.44 -20.59
N GLU A 790 -17.57 15.37 -19.89
CA GLU A 790 -17.67 15.32 -18.42
C GLU A 790 -16.36 14.87 -17.74
N TRP A 791 -15.27 14.68 -18.51
CA TRP A 791 -13.93 14.38 -17.98
C TRP A 791 -13.45 15.48 -17.02
N GLY A 792 -12.92 15.05 -15.88
CA GLY A 792 -12.47 15.94 -14.80
C GLY A 792 -13.59 16.62 -14.02
N LYS A 793 -14.84 16.62 -14.51
CA LYS A 793 -15.99 17.22 -13.82
C LYS A 793 -16.78 16.17 -13.04
N GLU A 794 -17.11 15.06 -13.71
CA GLU A 794 -17.85 13.93 -13.14
C GLU A 794 -17.19 12.58 -13.40
N VAL A 795 -16.23 12.53 -14.34
CA VAL A 795 -15.52 11.32 -14.77
C VAL A 795 -14.02 11.45 -14.51
N GLY A 796 -13.40 10.39 -14.01
CA GLY A 796 -11.96 10.32 -13.73
C GLY A 796 -11.55 11.03 -12.44
N TRP A 797 -10.29 11.46 -12.40
CA TRP A 797 -9.77 12.35 -11.37
C TRP A 797 -10.37 13.74 -11.55
N ILE A 798 -10.89 14.31 -10.46
CA ILE A 798 -11.67 15.55 -10.49
C ILE A 798 -10.77 16.77 -10.52
N TYR A 799 -11.03 17.69 -11.45
CA TYR A 799 -10.28 18.94 -11.64
C TYR A 799 -10.74 20.05 -10.70
N GLY A 800 -9.92 21.10 -10.61
CA GLY A 800 -10.28 22.35 -9.92
C GLY A 800 -9.73 22.51 -8.51
N SER A 801 -8.95 21.55 -8.02
CA SER A 801 -8.16 21.70 -6.78
C SER A 801 -6.75 21.14 -6.97
N VAL A 802 -5.78 21.71 -6.25
CA VAL A 802 -4.42 21.16 -6.11
C VAL A 802 -4.40 19.82 -5.36
N THR A 803 -5.45 19.51 -4.59
CA THR A 803 -5.64 18.21 -3.91
C THR A 803 -6.78 17.45 -4.59
N GLU A 804 -6.56 17.01 -5.84
CA GLU A 804 -7.56 16.25 -6.60
C GLU A 804 -7.87 14.88 -5.97
N ASP A 805 -6.94 14.37 -5.16
CA ASP A 805 -7.01 13.06 -4.52
C ASP A 805 -8.19 12.95 -3.56
N ILE A 806 -8.23 13.80 -2.52
CA ILE A 806 -9.32 13.80 -1.55
C ILE A 806 -10.67 14.10 -2.22
N LEU A 807 -10.67 14.99 -3.22
CA LEU A 807 -11.87 15.38 -3.96
C LEU A 807 -12.44 14.22 -4.78
N THR A 808 -11.57 13.47 -5.47
CA THR A 808 -11.96 12.28 -6.24
C THR A 808 -12.53 11.20 -5.31
N GLY A 809 -11.87 10.93 -4.19
CA GLY A 809 -12.36 9.98 -3.19
C GLY A 809 -13.72 10.37 -2.61
N PHE A 810 -13.89 11.65 -2.24
CA PHE A 810 -15.15 12.21 -1.73
C PHE A 810 -16.30 12.04 -2.72
N LYS A 811 -16.05 12.38 -3.99
CA LYS A 811 -17.05 12.24 -5.07
C LYS A 811 -17.52 10.79 -5.21
N MET A 812 -16.61 9.82 -5.24
CA MET A 812 -16.95 8.40 -5.32
C MET A 812 -17.77 7.93 -4.11
N HIS A 813 -17.43 8.39 -2.89
CA HIS A 813 -18.21 8.07 -1.69
C HIS A 813 -19.61 8.71 -1.71
N CYS A 814 -19.78 9.89 -2.30
CA CYS A 814 -21.10 10.48 -2.54
C CYS A 814 -21.97 9.62 -3.49
N HIS A 815 -21.36 8.92 -4.44
CA HIS A 815 -22.02 7.93 -5.32
C HIS A 815 -22.33 6.58 -4.62
N GLY A 816 -22.14 6.51 -3.29
CA GLY A 816 -22.50 5.36 -2.46
C GLY A 816 -21.48 4.22 -2.49
N TRP A 817 -20.32 4.44 -3.10
CA TRP A 817 -19.22 3.50 -3.06
C TRP A 817 -18.58 3.45 -1.67
N ARG A 818 -17.87 2.35 -1.41
CA ARG A 818 -17.14 2.09 -0.18
C ARG A 818 -15.66 1.90 -0.49
N SER A 819 -14.76 2.44 0.31
CA SER A 819 -13.33 2.12 0.21
C SER A 819 -12.90 1.15 1.32
N VAL A 820 -11.70 0.60 1.19
CA VAL A 820 -11.09 -0.30 2.17
C VAL A 820 -9.69 0.16 2.50
N TYR A 821 -9.32 0.10 3.78
CA TYR A 821 -7.96 0.30 4.23
C TYR A 821 -7.26 -1.05 4.47
N CYS A 822 -6.17 -1.32 3.76
CA CYS A 822 -5.39 -2.55 3.90
C CYS A 822 -4.03 -2.26 4.53
N ILE A 823 -3.73 -2.91 5.66
CA ILE A 823 -2.45 -2.77 6.36
C ILE A 823 -1.79 -4.14 6.43
N PRO A 824 -0.99 -4.54 5.43
CA PRO A 824 -0.22 -5.77 5.50
C PRO A 824 0.85 -5.73 6.58
N LYS A 825 1.33 -6.93 6.95
CA LYS A 825 2.44 -7.09 7.91
C LYS A 825 3.72 -6.41 7.44
N ARG A 826 4.08 -6.62 6.17
CA ARG A 826 5.12 -5.87 5.48
C ARG A 826 4.46 -4.69 4.78
N PRO A 827 4.93 -3.44 4.96
CA PRO A 827 4.38 -2.30 4.22
C PRO A 827 4.32 -2.58 2.72
N ALA A 828 3.15 -2.40 2.11
CA ALA A 828 2.94 -2.69 0.70
C ALA A 828 3.77 -1.77 -0.19
N PHE A 829 3.70 -0.48 0.10
CA PHE A 829 4.38 0.58 -0.62
C PHE A 829 5.31 1.31 0.34
N LYS A 830 6.48 1.66 -0.16
CA LYS A 830 7.44 2.53 0.52
C LYS A 830 7.93 3.59 -0.45
N GLY A 831 8.24 4.77 0.03
CA GLY A 831 8.81 5.83 -0.80
C GLY A 831 9.80 6.72 -0.04
N SER A 832 10.31 7.73 -0.72
CA SER A 832 11.25 8.70 -0.13
C SER A 832 10.51 9.86 0.53
N ALA A 833 10.78 10.12 1.81
CA ALA A 833 10.26 11.30 2.50
C ALA A 833 11.11 12.55 2.19
N PRO A 834 10.53 13.76 2.22
CA PRO A 834 11.31 14.99 2.23
C PRO A 834 12.27 15.02 3.42
N ILE A 835 13.57 15.19 3.17
CA ILE A 835 14.61 15.20 4.20
C ILE A 835 14.82 16.57 4.85
N ASN A 836 14.40 17.66 4.18
CA ASN A 836 14.54 19.02 4.68
C ASN A 836 13.19 19.61 5.13
N LEU A 837 13.24 20.60 6.02
CA LEU A 837 12.05 21.24 6.58
C LEU A 837 11.31 22.10 5.54
N SER A 838 12.02 22.76 4.63
CA SER A 838 11.44 23.63 3.60
C SER A 838 10.49 22.88 2.67
N ASP A 839 10.93 21.73 2.17
CA ASP A 839 10.15 20.86 1.29
C ASP A 839 8.94 20.28 2.02
N ARG A 840 9.14 19.91 3.29
CA ARG A 840 8.04 19.45 4.14
C ARG A 840 7.00 20.53 4.37
N LEU A 841 7.40 21.77 4.67
CA LEU A 841 6.46 22.90 4.86
C LEU A 841 5.75 23.30 3.56
N HIS A 842 6.44 23.27 2.42
CA HIS A 842 5.84 23.48 1.10
C HIS A 842 4.81 22.39 0.78
N GLN A 843 5.10 21.13 1.12
CA GLN A 843 4.14 20.04 0.94
C GLN A 843 2.87 20.28 1.77
N VAL A 844 3.00 20.62 3.05
CA VAL A 844 1.86 20.93 3.93
C VAL A 844 1.08 22.15 3.42
N LEU A 845 1.78 23.19 2.94
CA LEU A 845 1.16 24.37 2.34
C LEU A 845 0.30 24.00 1.13
N ARG A 846 0.79 23.12 0.24
CA ARG A 846 0.00 22.64 -0.91
C ARG A 846 -1.26 21.87 -0.49
N TRP A 847 -1.16 21.02 0.53
CA TRP A 847 -2.32 20.29 1.07
C TRP A 847 -3.37 21.24 1.66
N ALA A 848 -2.92 22.24 2.41
CA ALA A 848 -3.80 23.24 3.01
C ALA A 848 -4.46 24.11 1.94
N LEU A 849 -3.71 24.53 0.91
CA LEU A 849 -4.24 25.32 -0.20
C LEU A 849 -5.31 24.55 -0.97
N GLY A 850 -5.05 23.30 -1.34
CA GLY A 850 -6.04 22.47 -2.01
C GLY A 850 -7.30 22.24 -1.18
N SER A 851 -7.15 22.09 0.14
CA SER A 851 -8.30 21.96 1.07
C SER A 851 -9.15 23.23 1.10
N VAL A 852 -8.53 24.42 1.11
CA VAL A 852 -9.24 25.72 1.04
C VAL A 852 -9.95 25.89 -0.30
N GLU A 853 -9.32 25.48 -1.41
CA GLU A 853 -9.97 25.48 -2.73
C GLU A 853 -11.22 24.59 -2.75
N ILE A 854 -11.13 23.38 -2.17
CA ILE A 854 -12.30 22.47 -2.07
C ILE A 854 -13.41 23.10 -1.23
N PHE A 855 -13.06 23.74 -0.11
CA PHE A 855 -14.03 24.41 0.77
C PHE A 855 -14.84 25.48 0.02
N LEU A 856 -14.17 26.28 -0.82
CA LEU A 856 -14.80 27.36 -1.58
C LEU A 856 -15.39 26.90 -2.92
N SER A 857 -15.11 25.65 -3.33
CA SER A 857 -15.63 25.08 -4.58
C SER A 857 -17.09 24.63 -4.46
N ARG A 858 -17.69 24.28 -5.62
CA ARG A 858 -18.99 23.60 -5.69
C ARG A 858 -19.04 22.29 -4.90
N HIS A 859 -17.90 21.64 -4.73
CA HIS A 859 -17.77 20.30 -4.15
C HIS A 859 -17.51 20.30 -2.64
N CYS A 860 -17.86 21.37 -1.91
CA CYS A 860 -17.68 21.40 -0.47
C CYS A 860 -18.57 20.38 0.27
N PRO A 861 -18.01 19.56 1.17
CA PRO A 861 -18.76 18.57 1.96
C PRO A 861 -19.90 19.11 2.82
N ILE A 862 -19.93 20.43 3.10
CA ILE A 862 -20.96 21.07 3.92
C ILE A 862 -22.30 21.18 3.19
N TRP A 863 -22.30 21.40 1.87
CA TRP A 863 -23.51 21.57 1.06
C TRP A 863 -23.62 20.63 -0.15
N TYR A 864 -22.53 19.97 -0.57
CA TYR A 864 -22.54 19.04 -1.70
C TYR A 864 -22.95 17.61 -1.29
N GLY A 865 -23.54 16.86 -2.22
CA GLY A 865 -23.80 15.42 -2.05
C GLY A 865 -24.89 15.07 -1.03
N TYR A 866 -25.78 16.01 -0.68
CA TYR A 866 -26.98 15.71 0.11
C TYR A 866 -27.98 14.92 -0.75
N GLY A 867 -28.45 13.78 -0.24
CA GLY A 867 -29.26 12.82 -1.00
C GLY A 867 -28.44 11.72 -1.70
N GLY A 868 -27.11 11.77 -1.62
CA GLY A 868 -26.22 10.70 -2.07
C GLY A 868 -26.03 9.57 -1.04
N GLY A 869 -25.07 8.68 -1.30
CA GLY A 869 -24.76 7.52 -0.47
C GLY A 869 -23.76 7.76 0.67
N LEU A 870 -23.34 9.00 0.92
CA LEU A 870 -22.35 9.35 1.94
C LEU A 870 -22.93 9.25 3.36
N LYS A 871 -22.26 8.50 4.24
CA LYS A 871 -22.65 8.41 5.66
C LYS A 871 -22.40 9.71 6.41
N TRP A 872 -23.22 9.99 7.43
CA TRP A 872 -23.10 11.18 8.27
C TRP A 872 -21.73 11.33 8.95
N LEU A 873 -21.23 10.28 9.62
CA LEU A 873 -19.92 10.33 10.29
C LEU A 873 -18.76 10.44 9.29
N GLU A 874 -18.92 9.87 8.09
CA GLU A 874 -17.94 10.03 7.00
C GLU A 874 -17.91 11.48 6.51
N ARG A 875 -19.09 12.10 6.37
CA ARG A 875 -19.20 13.53 6.04
C ARG A 875 -18.50 14.40 7.08
N PHE A 876 -18.58 14.06 8.37
CA PHE A 876 -17.86 14.77 9.42
C PHE A 876 -16.34 14.73 9.19
N SER A 877 -15.81 13.57 8.82
CA SER A 877 -14.39 13.45 8.45
C SER A 877 -14.05 14.34 7.26
N TYR A 878 -14.85 14.32 6.19
CA TYR A 878 -14.58 15.17 5.02
C TYR A 878 -14.69 16.66 5.33
N ILE A 879 -15.63 17.07 6.19
CA ILE A 879 -15.71 18.45 6.68
C ILE A 879 -14.42 18.78 7.46
N ASN A 880 -13.97 17.91 8.36
CA ASN A 880 -12.73 18.11 9.12
C ASN A 880 -11.52 18.30 8.17
N SER A 881 -11.38 17.41 7.17
CA SER A 881 -10.28 17.46 6.20
C SER A 881 -10.30 18.69 5.29
N VAL A 882 -11.42 19.39 5.15
CA VAL A 882 -11.53 20.60 4.33
C VAL A 882 -11.41 21.86 5.18
N VAL A 883 -11.87 21.82 6.44
CA VAL A 883 -11.90 22.97 7.35
C VAL A 883 -10.63 23.07 8.22
N TYR A 884 -9.80 22.04 8.32
CA TYR A 884 -8.61 22.08 9.20
C TYR A 884 -7.68 23.29 8.99
N PRO A 885 -7.42 23.83 7.76
CA PRO A 885 -6.54 24.99 7.60
C PRO A 885 -7.12 26.25 8.25
N TRP A 886 -8.44 26.36 8.35
CA TRP A 886 -9.13 27.48 8.99
C TRP A 886 -8.91 27.53 10.50
N THR A 887 -8.49 26.42 11.11
CA THR A 887 -8.10 26.37 12.53
C THR A 887 -6.80 27.16 12.79
N SER A 888 -6.04 27.53 11.76
CA SER A 888 -4.85 28.40 11.90
C SER A 888 -5.16 29.77 12.49
N ILE A 889 -6.28 30.39 12.09
CA ILE A 889 -6.69 31.72 12.55
C ILE A 889 -6.93 31.74 14.07
N PRO A 890 -7.83 30.91 14.63
CA PRO A 890 -8.02 30.85 16.08
C PRO A 890 -6.78 30.33 16.79
N LEU A 891 -5.96 29.48 16.17
CA LEU A 891 -4.69 29.01 16.76
C LEU A 891 -3.71 30.16 17.00
N ILE A 892 -3.47 31.01 16.00
CA ILE A 892 -2.54 32.14 16.14
C ILE A 892 -3.09 33.16 17.14
N ALA A 893 -4.39 33.48 17.04
CA ALA A 893 -5.04 34.34 18.01
C ALA A 893 -4.85 33.78 19.43
N TYR A 894 -5.14 32.50 19.65
CA TYR A 894 -5.02 31.87 20.97
C TYR A 894 -3.57 31.79 21.48
N CYS A 895 -2.59 31.50 20.63
CA CYS A 895 -1.18 31.46 21.00
C CYS A 895 -0.62 32.85 21.38
N THR A 896 -1.19 33.94 20.86
CA THR A 896 -0.76 35.32 21.21
C THR A 896 -1.43 35.87 22.47
N LEU A 897 -2.57 35.31 22.89
CA LEU A 897 -3.31 35.76 24.07
C LEU A 897 -2.46 35.76 25.36
N PRO A 898 -1.70 34.70 25.71
CA PRO A 898 -0.86 34.71 26.91
C PRO A 898 0.17 35.85 26.93
N ALA A 899 0.77 36.16 25.77
CA ALA A 899 1.75 37.24 25.66
C ALA A 899 1.10 38.62 25.87
N ILE A 900 -0.07 38.85 25.28
CA ILE A 900 -0.83 40.09 25.46
C ILE A 900 -1.24 40.26 26.93
N CYS A 901 -1.71 39.19 27.57
CA CYS A 901 -2.08 39.22 28.98
C CYS A 901 -0.89 39.51 29.90
N LEU A 902 0.26 38.91 29.62
CA LEU A 902 1.48 39.14 30.39
C LEU A 902 1.98 40.59 30.26
N LEU A 903 1.89 41.18 29.06
CA LEU A 903 2.37 42.55 28.80
C LEU A 903 1.39 43.64 29.28
N THR A 904 0.09 43.40 29.15
CA THR A 904 -0.94 44.39 29.53
C THR A 904 -1.38 44.28 30.99
N GLY A 905 -1.04 43.17 31.67
CA GLY A 905 -1.52 42.85 33.02
C GLY A 905 -3.02 42.57 33.09
N LYS A 906 -3.70 42.44 31.95
CA LYS A 906 -5.14 42.14 31.86
C LYS A 906 -5.35 40.63 31.75
N PHE A 907 -6.22 40.08 32.58
CA PHE A 907 -6.50 38.65 32.63
C PHE A 907 -7.77 38.27 31.87
N ILE A 908 -7.76 37.07 31.28
CA ILE A 908 -8.88 36.53 30.47
C ILE A 908 -9.83 35.68 31.34
N VAL A 909 -9.36 35.23 32.50
CA VAL A 909 -10.13 34.41 33.43
C VAL A 909 -10.27 35.21 34.74
N PRO A 910 -11.48 35.33 35.31
CA PRO A 910 -11.66 35.95 36.62
C PRO A 910 -11.04 35.06 37.71
N GLU A 911 -11.02 35.52 38.96
CA GLU A 911 -10.57 34.69 40.08
C GLU A 911 -11.29 33.35 40.09
N ILE A 912 -10.51 32.27 40.07
CA ILE A 912 -11.01 30.92 39.84
C ILE A 912 -11.67 30.42 41.13
N SER A 913 -12.98 30.19 41.08
CA SER A 913 -13.69 29.56 42.19
C SER A 913 -13.34 28.08 42.34
N ASN A 914 -13.60 27.49 43.51
CA ASN A 914 -13.37 26.05 43.74
C ASN A 914 -14.05 25.16 42.68
N TYR A 915 -15.27 25.52 42.27
CA TYR A 915 -15.99 24.83 41.21
C TYR A 915 -15.26 24.91 39.86
N ALA A 916 -14.79 26.11 39.49
CA ALA A 916 -14.07 26.32 38.25
C ALA A 916 -12.78 25.49 38.23
N SER A 917 -11.97 25.54 39.30
CA SER A 917 -10.74 24.73 39.43
C SER A 917 -10.99 23.24 39.19
N ILE A 918 -12.07 22.68 39.73
CA ILE A 918 -12.42 21.28 39.51
C ILE A 918 -12.73 21.00 38.04
N VAL A 919 -13.49 21.87 37.37
CA VAL A 919 -13.82 21.72 35.94
C VAL A 919 -12.57 21.82 35.06
N PHE A 920 -11.67 22.77 35.33
CA PHE A 920 -10.39 22.88 34.61
C PHE A 920 -9.50 21.64 34.81
N MET A 921 -9.34 21.18 36.05
CA MET A 921 -8.57 19.96 36.34
C MET A 921 -9.18 18.73 35.66
N ALA A 922 -10.51 18.58 35.72
CA ALA A 922 -11.21 17.49 35.06
C ALA A 922 -11.01 17.52 33.54
N LEU A 923 -11.00 18.71 32.93
CA LEU A 923 -10.72 18.86 31.50
C LEU A 923 -9.30 18.38 31.17
N PHE A 924 -8.27 18.84 31.87
CA PHE A 924 -6.87 18.40 31.62
C PHE A 924 -6.69 16.89 31.80
N ILE A 925 -7.23 16.32 32.87
CA ILE A 925 -7.16 14.88 33.12
C ILE A 925 -7.89 14.11 32.00
N SER A 926 -9.06 14.59 31.57
CA SER A 926 -9.81 13.95 30.48
C SER A 926 -9.05 13.97 29.15
N ILE A 927 -8.33 15.06 28.85
CA ILE A 927 -7.50 15.17 27.63
C ILE A 927 -6.37 14.14 27.68
N ALA A 928 -5.61 14.11 28.78
CA ALA A 928 -4.50 13.18 28.98
C ALA A 928 -4.97 11.72 28.91
N ALA A 929 -6.07 11.39 29.61
CA ALA A 929 -6.65 10.05 29.60
C ALA A 929 -7.14 9.64 28.20
N THR A 930 -7.75 10.57 27.45
CA THR A 930 -8.17 10.32 26.06
C THR A 930 -6.96 10.00 25.18
N GLY A 931 -5.89 10.81 25.25
CA GLY A 931 -4.69 10.61 24.45
C GLY A 931 -3.99 9.28 24.75
N ILE A 932 -3.86 8.91 26.03
CA ILE A 932 -3.26 7.63 26.43
C ILE A 932 -4.05 6.44 25.87
N LEU A 933 -5.38 6.46 26.00
CA LEU A 933 -6.21 5.38 25.45
C LEU A 933 -6.15 5.34 23.92
N GLU A 934 -6.11 6.50 23.26
CA GLU A 934 -5.97 6.60 21.79
C GLU A 934 -4.68 5.95 21.30
N MET A 935 -3.56 6.26 21.94
CA MET A 935 -2.25 5.65 21.66
C MET A 935 -2.25 4.13 21.90
N GLN A 936 -2.90 3.66 22.98
CA GLN A 936 -2.94 2.23 23.34
C GLN A 936 -3.68 1.34 22.33
N TRP A 937 -4.78 1.82 21.73
CA TRP A 937 -5.47 1.05 20.70
C TRP A 937 -4.89 1.28 19.30
N GLY A 938 -4.36 2.49 19.05
CA GLY A 938 -3.65 2.84 17.81
C GLY A 938 -2.33 2.08 17.62
N GLY A 939 -1.65 1.77 18.74
CA GLY A 939 -0.31 1.18 18.74
C GLY A 939 0.77 2.21 18.37
N VAL A 940 0.59 3.45 18.80
CA VAL A 940 1.48 4.59 18.49
C VAL A 940 2.27 4.95 19.74
N GLY A 941 3.57 5.23 19.59
CA GLY A 941 4.43 5.68 20.69
C GLY A 941 4.10 7.10 21.14
N ILE A 942 4.41 7.43 22.40
CA ILE A 942 4.11 8.76 22.95
C ILE A 942 4.91 9.87 22.26
N ASP A 943 6.17 9.60 21.90
CA ASP A 943 7.01 10.55 21.19
C ASP A 943 6.45 10.87 19.80
N ASP A 944 6.02 9.85 19.05
CA ASP A 944 5.43 10.04 17.72
C ASP A 944 4.12 10.82 17.80
N TRP A 945 3.27 10.52 18.79
CA TRP A 945 2.02 11.22 19.01
C TRP A 945 2.26 12.70 19.35
N TRP A 946 3.15 12.98 20.30
CA TRP A 946 3.46 14.35 20.72
C TRP A 946 4.13 15.16 19.61
N ARG A 947 5.07 14.56 18.86
CA ARG A 947 5.70 15.21 17.68
C ARG A 947 4.68 15.55 16.62
N ASN A 948 3.70 14.69 16.38
CA ASN A 948 2.62 14.97 15.44
C ASN A 948 1.80 16.20 15.87
N GLU A 949 1.44 16.29 17.16
CA GLU A 949 0.72 17.46 17.69
C GLU A 949 1.56 18.75 17.60
N GLN A 950 2.85 18.68 17.94
CA GLN A 950 3.77 19.82 17.79
C GLN A 950 3.86 20.28 16.32
N PHE A 951 4.00 19.33 15.40
CA PHE A 951 4.09 19.62 13.98
C PHE A 951 2.77 20.18 13.42
N TRP A 952 1.63 19.73 13.93
CA TRP A 952 0.31 20.30 13.62
C TRP A 952 0.23 21.78 14.04
N VAL A 953 0.74 22.14 15.23
CA VAL A 953 0.80 23.55 15.67
C VAL A 953 1.74 24.36 14.78
N ILE A 954 2.94 23.85 14.46
CA ILE A 954 3.89 24.52 13.57
C ILE A 954 3.26 24.80 12.20
N GLY A 955 2.63 23.79 11.59
CA GLY A 955 1.91 23.93 10.32
C GLY A 955 0.75 24.92 10.43
N GLY A 956 0.01 24.90 11.54
CA GLY A 956 -1.08 25.83 11.85
C GLY A 956 -0.64 27.29 11.91
N VAL A 957 0.47 27.58 12.58
CA VAL A 957 0.99 28.95 12.74
C VAL A 957 1.68 29.47 11.46
N SER A 958 2.13 28.57 10.58
CA SER A 958 2.87 28.92 9.36
C SER A 958 2.11 28.53 8.08
N SER A 959 2.38 27.34 7.51
CA SER A 959 1.88 26.89 6.21
C SER A 959 0.37 27.00 6.03
N HIS A 960 -0.43 26.64 7.04
CA HIS A 960 -1.89 26.68 6.96
C HIS A 960 -2.42 28.12 6.86
N LEU A 961 -1.83 29.05 7.61
CA LEU A 961 -2.23 30.46 7.57
C LEU A 961 -1.94 31.07 6.20
N PHE A 962 -0.72 30.87 5.69
CA PHE A 962 -0.34 31.36 4.36
C PHE A 962 -1.19 30.74 3.26
N ALA A 963 -1.44 29.42 3.34
CA ALA A 963 -2.32 28.73 2.39
C ALA A 963 -3.75 29.30 2.40
N LEU A 964 -4.27 29.68 3.57
CA LEU A 964 -5.61 30.27 3.69
C LEU A 964 -5.68 31.63 3.00
N PHE A 965 -4.69 32.50 3.23
CA PHE A 965 -4.62 33.79 2.52
C PHE A 965 -4.44 33.60 1.01
N GLN A 966 -3.55 32.70 0.58
CA GLN A 966 -3.34 32.40 -0.84
C GLN A 966 -4.59 31.81 -1.50
N GLY A 967 -5.27 30.87 -0.85
CA GLY A 967 -6.49 30.25 -1.34
C GLY A 967 -7.64 31.25 -1.46
N LEU A 968 -7.81 32.13 -0.48
CA LEU A 968 -8.81 33.20 -0.54
C LEU A 968 -8.52 34.18 -1.68
N LEU A 969 -7.26 34.63 -1.84
CA LEU A 969 -6.87 35.50 -2.94
C LEU A 969 -7.07 34.83 -4.31
N LYS A 970 -6.73 33.56 -4.43
CA LYS A 970 -6.93 32.81 -5.67
C LYS A 970 -8.40 32.68 -6.06
N VAL A 971 -9.26 32.28 -5.12
CA VAL A 971 -10.68 32.05 -5.41
C VAL A 971 -11.45 33.36 -5.57
N LEU A 972 -11.16 34.39 -4.77
CA LEU A 972 -11.87 35.66 -4.82
C LEU A 972 -11.35 36.62 -5.88
N ALA A 973 -10.03 36.65 -6.13
CA ALA A 973 -9.40 37.58 -7.07
C ALA A 973 -8.91 36.91 -8.36
N GLY A 974 -9.08 35.58 -8.53
CA GLY A 974 -8.70 34.87 -9.75
C GLY A 974 -7.19 34.78 -10.00
N VAL A 975 -6.35 35.02 -8.99
CA VAL A 975 -4.89 35.04 -9.13
C VAL A 975 -4.35 33.61 -9.24
N ASN A 976 -3.70 33.29 -10.35
CA ASN A 976 -3.04 32.01 -10.55
C ASN A 976 -1.80 31.88 -9.64
N THR A 977 -1.87 30.99 -8.64
CA THR A 977 -0.73 30.62 -7.81
C THR A 977 0.20 29.67 -8.58
N ASN A 978 1.45 30.06 -8.79
CA ASN A 978 2.46 29.18 -9.40
C ASN A 978 2.68 27.92 -8.56
N PHE A 979 2.77 26.78 -9.24
CA PHE A 979 2.96 25.46 -8.62
C PHE A 979 4.40 25.00 -8.81
N THR A 980 5.10 24.76 -7.70
CA THR A 980 6.45 24.19 -7.69
C THR A 980 6.40 22.75 -7.18
N VAL A 981 6.92 21.83 -7.98
CA VAL A 981 7.16 20.43 -7.57
C VAL A 981 8.30 20.44 -6.54
N THR A 982 8.11 19.71 -5.44
CA THR A 982 9.09 19.55 -4.37
C THR A 982 10.25 18.67 -4.87
N SER A 983 11.49 19.08 -4.66
CA SER A 983 12.66 18.28 -5.07
C SER A 983 12.66 16.93 -4.34
N LYS A 984 13.04 15.86 -5.06
CA LYS A 984 13.14 14.50 -4.52
C LYS A 984 14.56 13.94 -4.54
N GLY A 985 15.52 14.71 -5.07
CA GLY A 985 16.93 14.38 -4.98
C GLY A 985 17.48 14.60 -3.57
N ALA A 986 18.38 13.71 -3.13
CA ALA A 986 19.32 14.05 -2.07
C ALA A 986 20.29 15.09 -2.65
N ASP A 987 20.52 16.18 -1.92
CA ASP A 987 21.55 17.14 -2.27
C ASP A 987 22.89 16.53 -1.85
N ASP A 988 23.46 15.70 -2.73
CA ASP A 988 24.79 15.10 -2.55
C ASP A 988 25.83 16.21 -2.78
N GLY A 989 25.97 17.18 -1.87
CA GLY A 989 26.88 18.30 -2.14
C GLY A 989 27.14 19.41 -1.11
N GLU A 990 26.44 19.53 0.02
CA GLU A 990 26.75 20.59 1.01
C GLU A 990 26.59 20.13 2.46
N PHE A 991 27.24 19.03 2.83
CA PHE A 991 27.58 18.77 4.24
C PHE A 991 28.96 18.12 4.33
N SER A 992 29.99 18.94 4.12
CA SER A 992 31.34 18.73 4.64
C SER A 992 31.62 19.77 5.72
#